data_AF-A0A2K5I338-F1
#
_entry.id   AF-A0A2K5I338-F1
#
_cell.length_a   1.000
_cell.length_b   1.000
_cell.length_c   1.000
_cell.angle_alpha   90.00
_cell.angle_beta   90.00
_cell.angle_gamma   90.00
#
_symmetry.space_group_name_H-M   'P 1'
#
loop_
_entity.id
_entity.type
_entity.pdbx_description
1 polymer ?
#
loop_
_entity_poly.entity_id
_entity_poly.type
_entity_poly.pdbx_seq_one_letter_code
_entity_poly.pdbx_strand_id
1 'polypeptide(L)'
;GNPMAVRLCNLSPYGEIELQNVTIGNCNENLETLEEQVKDVTAPLNNISSEVQILTSDANKLTAENISSATRVVGQIFNTSRNASPEAKKIAIVTVSQLLDASGDAFQGAAATANNDALTTLIEQMETYSLSLGNQSVVEPNIAIQSANFSSEDAVGPLNVRFSVQKGASSSLLSGSTFIHTNVDGLNPDGQTELQVLLNMTKSNSKACGFVVYQNDKLFQSKTFTAKSNFSQKIISSKTDENEQDQSASVDMVFSPKYNQKDFQLYSYACVYWNLSTRDWDTYGCQKDKGTDGFLRCRCNHTTNFAVLMTFKKDYQYPKSLDILSNIGCALSITGLALTIIFQIVTRKVRKTSVTWVLVNLCISMLIFNLLFVFGIENSNKNLKTSDGDINDIDLDNNDVPQTDTINIPNPMCTAIAALLHYFLLVTFTWNALSAAQLYFLLIRTMKPLPRHFILFISLIGWGVPAIVVAITVGVIYSQNGKNPQWELDYRQEKICWLAIPEPNGVTKSPLLWSFIVPVTIILISNVAIFITISIKVLWKNNQNLTSTKKVSSMKKIVSTLSVAVVFGITWILAYLMLVNDDNIRIIFSYIFCLFNTTQGLQIFILYTVRTKIFQSEASKVLTLLSSIERRKSLPSVTRPRLRVRMYNFLRSLPTLHEHFRLLETSPSTEEITLSESDKAKESM
;
A
#
# COMPACT_ATOMS: atom_id res chain seq x y z
N GLY A 1 11.54 -31.17 -14.52
CA GLY A 1 11.26 -32.01 -15.69
C GLY A 1 10.83 -31.10 -16.82
N ASN A 2 11.42 -31.27 -18.00
CA ASN A 2 11.12 -30.46 -19.19
C ASN A 2 9.79 -30.92 -19.82
N PRO A 3 9.03 -30.00 -20.44
CA PRO A 3 7.82 -30.39 -21.18
C PRO A 3 8.21 -31.33 -22.34
N MET A 4 7.52 -32.48 -22.45
CA MET A 4 7.77 -33.48 -23.49
C MET A 4 6.87 -33.32 -24.72
N ALA A 5 5.77 -32.58 -24.56
CA ALA A 5 4.82 -32.30 -25.63
C ALA A 5 4.01 -31.05 -25.27
N VAL A 6 3.60 -30.29 -26.29
CA VAL A 6 2.70 -29.14 -26.15
C VAL A 6 1.54 -29.26 -27.12
N ARG A 7 0.45 -28.58 -26.79
CA ARG A 7 -0.75 -28.52 -27.62
C ARG A 7 -1.26 -27.09 -27.58
N LEU A 8 -1.39 -26.45 -28.74
CA LEU A 8 -1.92 -25.09 -28.81
C LEU A 8 -3.42 -25.10 -28.52
N CYS A 9 -3.85 -24.08 -27.78
CA CYS A 9 -5.22 -23.86 -27.38
C CYS A 9 -5.71 -22.57 -28.04
N ASN A 10 -6.59 -22.70 -29.03
CA ASN A 10 -7.24 -21.57 -29.67
C ASN A 10 -8.57 -21.29 -29.01
N LEU A 11 -8.91 -20.01 -28.89
CA LEU A 11 -10.28 -19.60 -28.59
C LEU A 11 -10.98 -19.31 -29.92
N SER A 12 -12.10 -19.97 -30.18
CA SER A 12 -12.93 -19.66 -31.33
C SER A 12 -13.54 -18.25 -31.18
N PRO A 13 -14.02 -17.63 -32.28
CA PRO A 13 -14.75 -16.35 -32.22
C PRO A 13 -15.99 -16.38 -31.31
N TYR A 14 -16.49 -17.58 -30.99
CA TYR A 14 -17.65 -17.82 -30.12
C TYR A 14 -17.24 -18.18 -28.68
N GLY A 15 -15.94 -18.15 -28.34
CA GLY A 15 -15.41 -18.43 -27.02
C GLY A 15 -15.24 -19.91 -26.69
N GLU A 16 -15.34 -20.80 -27.68
CA GLU A 16 -15.09 -22.24 -27.48
C GLU A 16 -13.58 -22.52 -27.51
N ILE A 17 -13.15 -23.48 -26.68
CA ILE A 17 -11.74 -23.90 -26.62
C ILE A 17 -11.49 -24.99 -27.67
N GLU A 18 -10.71 -24.65 -28.68
CA GLU A 18 -10.24 -25.57 -29.71
C GLU A 18 -8.78 -25.94 -29.47
N LEU A 19 -8.53 -27.22 -29.25
CA LEU A 19 -7.18 -27.70 -28.99
C LEU A 19 -6.59 -28.34 -30.26
N GLN A 20 -5.46 -27.81 -30.75
CA GLN A 20 -4.78 -28.28 -31.96
C GLN A 20 -4.13 -29.66 -31.81
N ASN A 21 -3.45 -30.18 -32.83
CA ASN A 21 -2.70 -31.43 -32.69
C ASN A 21 -1.54 -31.30 -31.70
N VAL A 22 -1.22 -32.40 -31.01
CA VAL A 22 -0.09 -32.46 -30.07
C VAL A 22 1.22 -32.40 -30.86
N THR A 23 2.11 -31.52 -30.45
CA THR A 23 3.49 -31.47 -30.93
C THR A 23 4.39 -32.10 -29.88
N ILE A 24 5.12 -33.15 -30.25
CA ILE A 24 6.01 -33.89 -29.36
C ILE A 24 7.41 -33.30 -29.51
N GLY A 25 8.04 -32.94 -28.38
CA GLY A 25 9.40 -32.38 -28.36
C GLY A 25 10.47 -33.44 -28.17
N ASN A 26 11.71 -33.07 -28.52
CA ASN A 26 12.87 -33.92 -28.37
C ASN A 26 13.38 -33.90 -26.91
N CYS A 27 13.23 -35.01 -26.20
CA CYS A 27 13.61 -35.11 -24.78
C CYS A 27 15.13 -35.03 -24.54
N ASN A 28 15.95 -35.18 -25.58
CA ASN A 28 17.41 -35.06 -25.48
C ASN A 28 17.89 -33.61 -25.66
N GLU A 29 16.99 -32.68 -26.01
CA GLU A 29 17.32 -31.29 -26.24
C GLU A 29 16.90 -30.40 -25.05
N ASN A 30 17.69 -29.35 -24.86
CA ASN A 30 17.42 -28.25 -23.95
C ASN A 30 17.81 -26.92 -24.64
N LEU A 31 17.47 -25.80 -24.01
CA LEU A 31 17.68 -24.47 -24.62
C LEU A 31 19.16 -24.16 -24.89
N GLU A 32 20.09 -24.64 -24.07
CA GLU A 32 21.53 -24.46 -24.29
C GLU A 32 22.03 -25.27 -25.49
N THR A 33 21.57 -26.53 -25.63
CA THR A 33 21.91 -27.35 -26.78
C THR A 33 21.37 -26.77 -28.08
N LEU A 34 20.17 -26.18 -28.05
CA LEU A 34 19.58 -25.48 -29.20
C LEU A 34 20.35 -24.19 -29.52
N GLU A 35 20.86 -23.48 -28.51
CA GLU A 35 21.76 -22.33 -28.69
C GLU A 35 23.05 -22.73 -29.41
N GLU A 36 23.63 -23.88 -29.11
CA GLU A 36 24.80 -24.37 -29.86
C GLU A 36 24.44 -24.81 -31.28
N GLN A 37 23.30 -25.48 -31.46
CA GLN A 37 22.85 -25.93 -32.79
C GLN A 37 22.56 -24.76 -33.74
N VAL A 38 21.92 -23.68 -33.25
CA VAL A 38 21.53 -22.55 -34.11
C VAL A 38 22.74 -21.76 -34.63
N LYS A 39 23.92 -21.89 -34.00
CA LYS A 39 25.17 -21.29 -34.48
C LYS A 39 25.60 -21.90 -35.81
N ASP A 40 25.27 -23.17 -36.09
CA ASP A 40 25.51 -23.78 -37.39
C ASP A 40 24.58 -23.17 -38.45
N VAL A 41 25.15 -22.62 -39.52
CA VAL A 41 24.42 -21.98 -40.64
C VAL A 41 23.46 -22.94 -41.34
N THR A 42 23.76 -24.23 -41.33
CA THR A 42 22.99 -25.27 -42.04
C THR A 42 21.83 -25.84 -41.22
N ALA A 43 21.69 -25.44 -39.96
CA ALA A 43 20.71 -26.02 -39.06
C ALA A 43 19.25 -25.78 -39.51
N PRO A 44 18.35 -26.79 -39.38
CA PRO A 44 16.95 -26.67 -39.79
C PRO A 44 16.16 -25.78 -38.82
N LEU A 45 16.07 -24.48 -39.13
CA LEU A 45 15.46 -23.46 -38.26
C LEU A 45 13.98 -23.72 -37.93
N ASN A 46 13.24 -24.43 -38.79
CA ASN A 46 11.86 -24.82 -38.49
C ASN A 46 11.79 -25.76 -37.28
N ASN A 47 12.67 -26.76 -37.22
CA ASN A 47 12.70 -27.72 -36.11
C ASN A 47 13.15 -27.03 -34.82
N ILE A 48 14.21 -26.23 -34.90
CA ILE A 48 14.72 -25.45 -33.76
C ILE A 48 13.63 -24.54 -33.21
N SER A 49 12.89 -23.84 -34.09
CA SER A 49 11.81 -22.95 -33.66
C SER A 49 10.71 -23.69 -32.90
N SER A 50 10.32 -24.89 -33.36
CA SER A 50 9.30 -25.72 -32.69
C SER A 50 9.79 -26.25 -31.33
N GLU A 51 11.04 -26.70 -31.24
CA GLU A 51 11.61 -27.22 -30.00
C GLU A 51 11.78 -26.12 -28.94
N VAL A 52 12.23 -24.92 -29.32
CA VAL A 52 12.30 -23.81 -28.37
C VAL A 52 10.90 -23.45 -27.85
N GLN A 53 9.90 -23.34 -28.72
CA GLN A 53 8.51 -23.07 -28.33
C GLN A 53 7.97 -24.10 -27.31
N ILE A 54 8.35 -25.37 -27.47
CA ILE A 54 8.00 -26.44 -26.53
C ILE A 54 8.67 -26.21 -25.18
N LEU A 55 9.98 -25.96 -25.18
CA LEU A 55 10.76 -25.77 -23.96
C LEU A 55 10.38 -24.50 -23.18
N THR A 56 9.84 -23.48 -23.85
CA THR A 56 9.38 -22.23 -23.24
C THR A 56 7.92 -22.23 -22.81
N SER A 57 7.18 -23.33 -23.00
CA SER A 57 5.73 -23.35 -22.74
C SER A 57 5.34 -23.18 -21.27
N ASP A 58 6.21 -23.55 -20.32
CA ASP A 58 5.98 -23.41 -18.87
C ASP A 58 6.82 -22.25 -18.31
N ALA A 59 6.27 -21.05 -18.42
CA ALA A 59 6.95 -19.81 -18.05
C ALA A 59 7.38 -19.75 -16.58
N ASN A 60 6.71 -20.49 -15.68
CA ASN A 60 7.04 -20.52 -14.25
C ASN A 60 8.35 -21.26 -13.94
N LYS A 61 8.85 -22.07 -14.88
CA LYS A 61 10.10 -22.84 -14.72
C LYS A 61 11.30 -22.18 -15.40
N LEU A 62 11.09 -21.08 -16.13
CA LEU A 62 12.16 -20.43 -16.88
C LEU A 62 13.11 -19.70 -15.93
N THR A 63 14.38 -20.07 -16.01
CA THR A 63 15.48 -19.40 -15.31
C THR A 63 16.10 -18.29 -16.16
N ALA A 64 16.97 -17.46 -15.55
CA ALA A 64 17.72 -16.43 -16.25
C ALA A 64 18.54 -16.98 -17.44
N GLU A 65 19.17 -18.15 -17.27
CA GLU A 65 19.95 -18.82 -18.31
C GLU A 65 19.06 -19.33 -19.44
N ASN A 66 17.89 -19.89 -19.10
CA ASN A 66 16.91 -20.32 -20.09
C ASN A 66 16.39 -19.15 -20.94
N ILE A 67 16.07 -18.01 -20.31
CA ILE A 67 15.66 -16.79 -21.03
C ILE A 67 16.79 -16.35 -21.96
N SER A 68 18.02 -16.25 -21.46
CA SER A 68 19.16 -15.81 -22.27
C SER A 68 19.38 -16.70 -23.50
N SER A 69 19.32 -18.03 -23.31
CA SER A 69 19.52 -19.01 -24.38
C SER A 69 18.39 -18.95 -25.41
N ALA A 70 17.13 -18.98 -24.95
CA ALA A 70 15.96 -18.90 -25.83
C ALA A 70 15.97 -17.59 -26.65
N THR A 71 16.29 -16.46 -26.02
CA THR A 71 16.37 -15.16 -26.68
C THR A 71 17.44 -15.15 -27.79
N ARG A 72 18.61 -15.76 -27.59
CA ARG A 72 19.62 -15.86 -28.66
C ARG A 72 19.17 -16.73 -29.82
N VAL A 73 18.55 -17.89 -29.52
CA VAL A 73 18.03 -18.78 -30.57
C VAL A 73 16.97 -18.09 -31.41
N VAL A 74 16.00 -17.46 -30.76
CA VAL A 74 14.94 -16.68 -31.41
C VAL A 74 15.52 -15.51 -32.21
N GLY A 75 16.51 -14.80 -31.68
CA GLY A 75 17.21 -13.72 -32.39
C GLY A 75 17.86 -14.20 -33.69
N GLN A 76 18.46 -15.39 -33.71
CA GLN A 76 19.01 -15.98 -34.93
C GLN A 76 17.94 -16.42 -35.94
N ILE A 77 16.74 -16.79 -35.50
CA ILE A 77 15.63 -17.12 -36.41
C ILE A 77 15.13 -15.85 -37.14
N PHE A 78 15.09 -14.70 -36.44
CA PHE A 78 14.70 -13.44 -37.04
C PHE A 78 15.79 -12.80 -37.92
N ASN A 79 17.05 -13.13 -37.65
CA ASN A 79 18.20 -12.65 -38.41
C ASN A 79 18.01 -12.85 -39.92
N THR A 80 17.96 -11.74 -40.66
CA THR A 80 17.71 -11.73 -42.10
C THR A 80 18.73 -12.54 -42.88
N SER A 81 19.98 -12.62 -42.42
CA SER A 81 21.03 -13.40 -43.07
C SER A 81 20.78 -14.92 -43.08
N ARG A 82 19.93 -15.41 -42.17
CA ARG A 82 19.63 -16.83 -41.99
C ARG A 82 18.48 -17.35 -42.87
N ASN A 83 17.73 -16.45 -43.53
CA ASN A 83 16.61 -16.80 -44.42
C ASN A 83 15.63 -17.84 -43.86
N ALA A 84 15.25 -17.72 -42.58
CA ALA A 84 14.26 -18.58 -41.96
C ALA A 84 12.89 -18.48 -42.67
N SER A 85 12.14 -19.58 -42.69
CA SER A 85 10.79 -19.62 -43.27
C SER A 85 9.82 -18.68 -42.53
N PRO A 86 8.77 -18.16 -43.19
CA PRO A 86 7.72 -17.39 -42.52
C PRO A 86 7.06 -18.15 -41.36
N GLU A 87 6.91 -19.47 -41.48
CA GLU A 87 6.33 -20.33 -40.46
C GLU A 87 7.23 -20.41 -39.22
N ALA A 88 8.55 -20.59 -39.39
CA ALA A 88 9.50 -20.56 -38.26
C ALA A 88 9.47 -19.21 -37.54
N LYS A 89 9.41 -18.09 -38.29
CA LYS A 89 9.33 -16.76 -37.69
C LYS A 89 8.05 -16.57 -36.89
N LYS A 90 6.90 -17.08 -37.37
CA LYS A 90 5.64 -17.04 -36.61
C LYS A 90 5.72 -17.87 -35.32
N ILE A 91 6.29 -19.07 -35.36
CA ILE A 91 6.51 -19.91 -34.16
C ILE A 91 7.45 -19.22 -33.17
N ALA A 92 8.49 -18.55 -33.68
CA ALA A 92 9.40 -17.76 -32.87
C ALA A 92 8.69 -16.59 -32.16
N ILE A 93 7.67 -15.96 -32.77
CA ILE A 93 6.83 -14.95 -32.09
C ILE A 93 6.02 -15.57 -30.94
N VAL A 94 5.48 -16.78 -31.11
CA VAL A 94 4.81 -17.49 -30.00
C VAL A 94 5.78 -17.71 -28.83
N THR A 95 7.02 -18.08 -29.14
CA THR A 95 8.09 -18.23 -28.15
C THR A 95 8.34 -16.92 -27.40
N VAL A 96 8.46 -15.79 -28.10
CA VAL A 96 8.61 -14.46 -27.45
C VAL A 96 7.42 -14.18 -26.54
N SER A 97 6.19 -14.46 -27.00
CA SER A 97 4.98 -14.28 -26.19
C SER A 97 5.02 -15.10 -24.89
N GLN A 98 5.48 -16.36 -24.96
CA GLN A 98 5.66 -17.23 -23.78
C GLN A 98 6.79 -16.75 -22.85
N LEU A 99 7.91 -16.27 -23.40
CA LEU A 99 8.98 -15.69 -22.60
C LEU A 99 8.46 -14.50 -21.79
N LEU A 100 7.60 -13.66 -22.39
CA LEU A 100 6.97 -12.52 -21.72
C LEU A 100 5.98 -12.92 -20.61
N ASP A 101 5.68 -14.21 -20.39
CA ASP A 101 4.93 -14.69 -19.22
C ASP A 101 5.84 -15.02 -18.02
N ALA A 102 7.17 -15.16 -18.22
CA ALA A 102 8.10 -15.57 -17.17
C ALA A 102 8.25 -14.53 -16.05
N SER A 103 8.78 -14.93 -14.89
CA SER A 103 8.95 -14.02 -13.75
C SER A 103 9.90 -12.85 -14.05
N GLY A 104 9.62 -11.67 -13.48
CA GLY A 104 10.50 -10.50 -13.60
C GLY A 104 11.91 -10.75 -13.05
N ASP A 105 12.02 -11.52 -11.95
CA ASP A 105 13.31 -11.89 -11.34
C ASP A 105 14.19 -12.68 -12.33
N ALA A 106 13.61 -13.56 -13.15
CA ALA A 106 14.34 -14.30 -14.16
C ALA A 106 14.90 -13.39 -15.27
N PHE A 107 14.12 -12.40 -15.72
CA PHE A 107 14.59 -11.39 -16.68
C PHE A 107 15.65 -10.46 -16.09
N GLN A 108 15.50 -10.05 -14.83
CA GLN A 108 16.49 -9.24 -14.15
C GLN A 108 17.82 -10.01 -14.00
N GLY A 109 17.75 -11.29 -13.67
CA GLY A 109 18.91 -12.19 -13.67
C GLY A 109 19.54 -12.32 -15.06
N ALA A 110 18.74 -12.48 -16.11
CA ALA A 110 19.23 -12.58 -17.49
C ALA A 110 19.96 -11.29 -17.91
N ALA A 111 19.38 -10.12 -17.62
CA ALA A 111 19.94 -8.81 -17.94
C ALA A 111 21.21 -8.47 -17.12
N ALA A 112 21.37 -9.03 -15.93
CA ALA A 112 22.55 -8.84 -15.08
C ALA A 112 23.79 -9.63 -15.57
N THR A 113 23.60 -10.61 -16.45
CA THR A 113 24.70 -11.44 -16.98
C THR A 113 25.58 -10.64 -17.94
N ALA A 114 26.89 -10.88 -17.96
CA ALA A 114 27.84 -10.13 -18.80
C ALA A 114 27.52 -10.14 -20.32
N ASN A 115 26.77 -11.15 -20.79
CA ASN A 115 26.30 -11.28 -22.17
C ASN A 115 24.91 -10.64 -22.41
N ASN A 116 24.68 -9.44 -21.86
CA ASN A 116 23.45 -8.64 -21.96
C ASN A 116 23.21 -8.04 -23.38
N ASP A 117 23.77 -8.68 -24.42
CA ASP A 117 23.48 -8.34 -25.82
C ASP A 117 22.23 -9.06 -26.32
N ALA A 118 21.92 -10.25 -25.79
CA ALA A 118 20.87 -11.11 -26.32
C ALA A 118 19.48 -10.42 -26.37
N LEU A 119 19.07 -9.74 -25.28
CA LEU A 119 17.78 -9.04 -25.23
C LEU A 119 17.76 -7.86 -26.21
N THR A 120 18.84 -7.07 -26.25
CA THR A 120 19.02 -5.95 -27.19
C THR A 120 18.95 -6.44 -28.64
N THR A 121 19.71 -7.47 -28.99
CA THR A 121 19.69 -8.07 -30.33
C THR A 121 18.29 -8.54 -30.69
N LEU A 122 17.58 -9.20 -29.77
CA LEU A 122 16.22 -9.67 -30.06
C LEU A 122 15.25 -8.51 -30.34
N ILE A 123 15.33 -7.41 -29.57
CA ILE A 123 14.52 -6.20 -29.83
C ILE A 123 14.80 -5.68 -31.24
N GLU A 124 16.07 -5.48 -31.62
CA GLU A 124 16.46 -5.00 -32.95
C GLU A 124 15.99 -5.92 -34.09
N GLN A 125 16.08 -7.24 -33.88
CA GLN A 125 15.64 -8.24 -34.85
C GLN A 125 14.11 -8.27 -34.99
N MET A 126 13.35 -8.09 -33.91
CA MET A 126 11.89 -7.99 -33.95
C MET A 126 11.43 -6.72 -34.69
N GLU A 127 12.09 -5.59 -34.45
CA GLU A 127 11.83 -4.35 -35.18
C GLU A 127 12.12 -4.51 -36.67
N THR A 128 13.24 -5.16 -37.02
CA THR A 128 13.59 -5.42 -38.42
C THR A 128 12.61 -6.40 -39.06
N TYR A 129 12.18 -7.43 -38.33
CA TYR A 129 11.14 -8.35 -38.77
C TYR A 129 9.83 -7.62 -39.05
N SER A 130 9.47 -6.61 -38.23
CA SER A 130 8.22 -5.85 -38.38
C SER A 130 8.04 -5.19 -39.75
N LEU A 131 9.12 -4.89 -40.48
CA LEU A 131 9.07 -4.34 -41.85
C LEU A 131 8.82 -5.42 -42.92
N SER A 132 9.08 -6.69 -42.62
CA SER A 132 9.08 -7.80 -43.58
C SER A 132 7.76 -8.56 -43.71
N LEU A 133 6.71 -8.17 -42.96
CA LEU A 133 5.43 -8.88 -42.93
C LEU A 133 4.52 -8.64 -44.15
N GLY A 134 4.78 -7.60 -44.96
CA GLY A 134 4.04 -7.35 -46.19
C GLY A 134 2.52 -7.21 -46.01
N ASN A 135 2.09 -6.25 -45.19
CA ASN A 135 0.69 -6.00 -44.81
C ASN A 135 0.02 -7.09 -43.96
N GLN A 136 0.77 -8.07 -43.44
CA GLN A 136 0.24 -9.06 -42.51
C GLN A 136 0.38 -8.59 -41.05
N SER A 137 -0.43 -9.20 -40.18
CA SER A 137 -0.32 -9.10 -38.72
C SER A 137 -0.03 -10.47 -38.10
N VAL A 138 0.76 -10.46 -37.02
CA VAL A 138 0.97 -11.62 -36.14
C VAL A 138 0.64 -11.13 -34.73
N VAL A 139 -0.40 -11.70 -34.13
CA VAL A 139 -0.90 -11.28 -32.81
C VAL A 139 -0.93 -12.47 -31.88
N GLU A 140 -0.15 -12.36 -30.81
CA GLU A 140 -0.06 -13.31 -29.71
C GLU A 140 -0.43 -12.60 -28.39
N PRO A 141 -0.77 -13.33 -27.30
CA PRO A 141 -1.26 -12.74 -26.06
C PRO A 141 -0.40 -11.60 -25.48
N ASN A 142 0.93 -11.68 -25.59
CA ASN A 142 1.85 -10.69 -25.03
C ASN A 142 2.57 -9.81 -26.07
N ILE A 143 2.39 -10.07 -27.37
CA ILE A 143 3.07 -9.34 -28.45
C ILE A 143 2.21 -9.26 -29.71
N ALA A 144 2.19 -8.10 -30.36
CA ALA A 144 1.59 -7.94 -31.69
C ALA A 144 2.55 -7.25 -32.65
N ILE A 145 2.66 -7.76 -33.86
CA ILE A 145 3.49 -7.20 -34.93
C ILE A 145 2.61 -6.97 -36.16
N GLN A 146 2.69 -5.79 -36.73
CA GLN A 146 1.95 -5.46 -37.94
C GLN A 146 2.76 -4.52 -38.84
N SER A 147 2.63 -4.71 -40.15
CA SER A 147 3.30 -3.89 -41.17
C SER A 147 2.29 -3.19 -42.07
N ALA A 148 2.72 -2.07 -42.66
CA ALA A 148 2.03 -1.40 -43.74
C ALA A 148 3.03 -1.04 -44.85
N ASN A 149 2.74 -1.44 -46.07
CA ASN A 149 3.52 -1.17 -47.27
C ASN A 149 2.82 -0.11 -48.12
N PHE A 150 3.60 0.74 -48.77
CA PHE A 150 3.12 1.87 -49.57
C PHE A 150 3.52 1.69 -51.03
N SER A 151 2.62 2.04 -51.94
CA SER A 151 2.92 2.06 -53.38
C SER A 151 3.53 3.39 -53.77
N SER A 152 4.54 3.37 -54.64
CA SER A 152 5.25 4.56 -55.13
C SER A 152 4.38 5.54 -55.94
N GLU A 153 3.15 5.18 -56.28
CA GLU A 153 2.19 6.04 -57.01
C GLU A 153 1.33 6.91 -56.08
N ASP A 154 1.26 6.60 -54.78
CA ASP A 154 0.40 7.31 -53.80
C ASP A 154 1.08 8.57 -53.20
N ALA A 155 2.32 8.86 -53.60
CA ALA A 155 3.19 9.85 -52.95
C ALA A 155 3.00 11.29 -53.47
N VAL A 156 1.79 11.84 -53.34
CA VAL A 156 1.55 13.29 -53.52
C VAL A 156 1.05 13.91 -52.20
N GLY A 157 1.80 13.71 -51.11
CA GLY A 157 1.48 14.31 -49.80
C GLY A 157 2.23 13.70 -48.62
N PRO A 158 2.14 14.31 -47.41
CA PRO A 158 2.67 13.71 -46.18
C PRO A 158 1.91 12.41 -45.86
N LEU A 159 2.66 11.35 -45.58
CA LEU A 159 2.11 10.03 -45.29
C LEU A 159 1.94 9.87 -43.77
N ASN A 160 0.69 9.82 -43.34
CA ASN A 160 0.32 9.64 -41.94
C ASN A 160 -0.26 8.24 -41.73
N VAL A 161 0.37 7.46 -40.85
CA VAL A 161 -0.05 6.08 -40.53
C VAL A 161 -0.42 6.00 -39.07
N ARG A 162 -1.65 5.58 -38.77
CA ARG A 162 -2.13 5.36 -37.41
C ARG A 162 -2.28 3.88 -37.13
N PHE A 163 -1.56 3.41 -36.12
CA PHE A 163 -1.72 2.08 -35.53
C PHE A 163 -2.52 2.20 -34.22
N SER A 164 -3.51 1.33 -34.04
CA SER A 164 -4.42 1.35 -32.89
C SER A 164 -4.51 -0.02 -32.24
N VAL A 165 -4.55 -0.04 -30.90
CA VAL A 165 -4.86 -1.21 -30.08
C VAL A 165 -6.11 -0.93 -29.25
N GLN A 166 -7.09 -1.82 -29.34
CA GLN A 166 -8.33 -1.75 -28.57
C GLN A 166 -8.21 -2.46 -27.21
N LYS A 167 -8.97 -1.99 -26.22
CA LYS A 167 -9.09 -2.57 -24.88
C LYS A 167 -9.68 -3.98 -24.99
N GLY A 168 -8.91 -4.98 -24.57
CA GLY A 168 -9.39 -6.34 -24.39
C GLY A 168 -10.19 -6.54 -23.09
N ALA A 169 -11.02 -7.59 -23.04
CA ALA A 169 -11.66 -8.06 -21.80
C ALA A 169 -10.64 -8.70 -20.84
N SER A 170 -9.60 -9.34 -21.38
CA SER A 170 -8.44 -9.87 -20.69
C SER A 170 -7.26 -8.87 -20.71
N SER A 171 -6.20 -9.13 -19.94
CA SER A 171 -4.93 -8.39 -20.02
C SER A 171 -4.06 -8.79 -21.22
N SER A 172 -4.59 -9.60 -22.13
CA SER A 172 -3.90 -10.13 -23.31
C SER A 172 -4.35 -9.43 -24.59
N LEU A 173 -3.47 -9.40 -25.59
CA LEU A 173 -3.84 -9.04 -26.96
C LEU A 173 -4.63 -10.18 -27.59
N LEU A 174 -5.57 -9.84 -28.47
CA LEU A 174 -6.42 -10.81 -29.17
C LEU A 174 -6.33 -10.57 -30.68
N SER A 175 -6.47 -11.63 -31.47
CA SER A 175 -6.52 -11.49 -32.92
C SER A 175 -7.67 -10.55 -33.31
N GLY A 176 -7.37 -9.53 -34.12
CA GLY A 176 -8.32 -8.49 -34.49
C GLY A 176 -8.43 -7.32 -33.51
N SER A 177 -7.62 -7.25 -32.44
CA SER A 177 -7.59 -6.08 -31.54
C SER A 177 -6.66 -4.96 -32.01
N THR A 178 -5.93 -5.16 -33.12
CA THR A 178 -4.97 -4.19 -33.68
C THR A 178 -5.36 -3.78 -35.09
N PHE A 179 -5.20 -2.49 -35.40
CA PHE A 179 -5.63 -1.91 -36.67
C PHE A 179 -4.60 -0.91 -37.19
N ILE A 180 -4.43 -0.87 -38.50
CA ILE A 180 -3.66 0.18 -39.18
C ILE A 180 -4.59 0.94 -40.12
N HIS A 181 -4.53 2.26 -40.04
CA HIS A 181 -5.14 3.18 -40.99
C HIS A 181 -4.07 4.07 -41.61
N THR A 182 -4.05 4.18 -42.93
CA THR A 182 -3.13 5.04 -43.69
C THR A 182 -3.85 6.31 -44.14
N ASN A 183 -3.09 7.37 -44.44
CA ASN A 183 -3.59 8.67 -44.91
C ASN A 183 -4.63 9.30 -43.96
N VAL A 184 -4.33 9.33 -42.67
CA VAL A 184 -5.21 9.91 -41.64
C VAL A 184 -4.75 11.29 -41.18
N ASP A 185 -5.70 12.12 -40.74
CA ASP A 185 -5.42 13.48 -40.27
C ASP A 185 -4.76 13.54 -38.89
N GLY A 186 -4.90 12.48 -38.07
CA GLY A 186 -4.32 12.45 -36.74
C GLY A 186 -4.74 11.26 -35.86
N LEU A 187 -4.39 11.34 -34.58
CA LEU A 187 -4.89 10.45 -33.54
C LEU A 187 -6.40 10.65 -33.34
N ASN A 188 -7.14 9.58 -33.06
CA ASN A 188 -8.57 9.64 -32.78
C ASN A 188 -8.92 8.61 -31.68
N PRO A 189 -8.51 8.85 -30.42
CA PRO A 189 -8.78 7.94 -29.33
C PRO A 189 -10.27 7.98 -28.94
N ASP A 190 -10.83 6.82 -28.66
CA ASP A 190 -12.19 6.63 -28.17
C ASP A 190 -12.21 5.83 -26.85
N GLY A 191 -13.39 5.57 -26.28
CA GLY A 191 -13.50 4.83 -25.01
C GLY A 191 -12.89 3.42 -25.04
N GLN A 192 -12.79 2.80 -26.23
CA GLN A 192 -12.21 1.47 -26.44
C GLN A 192 -10.71 1.51 -26.76
N THR A 193 -10.14 2.69 -26.97
CA THR A 193 -8.72 2.84 -27.28
C THR A 193 -7.86 2.56 -26.06
N GLU A 194 -6.94 1.61 -26.18
CA GLU A 194 -5.92 1.33 -25.16
C GLU A 194 -4.60 2.03 -25.49
N LEU A 195 -4.21 1.98 -26.77
CA LEU A 195 -2.99 2.58 -27.30
C LEU A 195 -3.25 3.03 -28.74
N GLN A 196 -2.81 4.23 -29.11
CA GLN A 196 -2.70 4.67 -30.51
C GLN A 196 -1.36 5.32 -30.76
N VAL A 197 -0.78 5.06 -31.93
CA VAL A 197 0.43 5.72 -32.41
C VAL A 197 0.18 6.23 -33.82
N LEU A 198 0.55 7.49 -34.04
CA LEU A 198 0.52 8.17 -35.32
C LEU A 198 1.95 8.44 -35.74
N LEU A 199 2.35 7.83 -36.84
CA LEU A 199 3.63 8.05 -37.50
C LEU A 199 3.41 9.04 -38.66
N ASN A 200 3.98 10.24 -38.52
CA ASN A 200 3.90 11.30 -39.51
C ASN A 200 5.22 11.37 -40.29
N MET A 201 5.14 11.10 -41.59
CA MET A 201 6.26 11.17 -42.52
C MET A 201 6.06 12.34 -43.48
N THR A 202 6.84 13.41 -43.29
CA THR A 202 6.70 14.66 -44.05
C THR A 202 7.42 14.66 -45.40
N LYS A 203 8.48 13.85 -45.56
CA LYS A 203 9.28 13.67 -46.80
C LYS A 203 9.91 12.28 -46.84
N SER A 204 9.16 11.22 -47.09
CA SER A 204 9.72 9.86 -47.09
C SER A 204 9.60 9.16 -48.44
N ASN A 205 10.69 8.59 -48.94
CA ASN A 205 10.67 7.50 -49.92
C ASN A 205 10.43 6.13 -49.24
N SER A 206 10.14 6.13 -47.92
CA SER A 206 9.81 4.95 -47.13
C SER A 206 8.75 4.10 -47.82
N LYS A 207 9.07 2.83 -48.08
CA LYS A 207 8.20 1.87 -48.78
C LYS A 207 7.37 1.02 -47.82
N ALA A 208 7.75 0.98 -46.56
CA ALA A 208 7.04 0.27 -45.52
C ALA A 208 7.28 0.89 -44.14
N CYS A 209 6.32 0.69 -43.25
CA CYS A 209 6.51 0.86 -41.82
C CYS A 209 6.04 -0.38 -41.05
N GLY A 210 6.65 -0.59 -39.89
CA GLY A 210 6.37 -1.70 -39.00
C GLY A 210 6.07 -1.20 -37.59
N PHE A 211 5.16 -1.90 -36.92
CA PHE A 211 4.77 -1.65 -35.54
C PHE A 211 4.92 -2.93 -34.73
N VAL A 212 5.46 -2.79 -33.51
CA VAL A 212 5.56 -3.89 -32.54
C VAL A 212 5.02 -3.44 -31.20
N VAL A 213 4.04 -4.14 -30.65
CA VAL A 213 3.48 -3.89 -29.32
C VAL A 213 3.90 -5.00 -28.38
N TYR A 214 4.43 -4.65 -27.22
CA TYR A 214 4.66 -5.55 -26.10
C TYR A 214 3.69 -5.25 -24.96
N GLN A 215 3.12 -6.29 -24.35
CA GLN A 215 2.17 -6.11 -23.23
C GLN A 215 2.83 -5.73 -21.90
N ASN A 216 4.13 -5.97 -21.75
CA ASN A 216 4.89 -5.66 -20.55
C ASN A 216 6.33 -5.27 -20.91
N ASP A 217 7.07 -4.82 -19.90
CA ASP A 217 8.43 -4.30 -19.99
C ASP A 217 9.52 -5.35 -19.69
N LYS A 218 9.19 -6.64 -19.68
CA LYS A 218 10.15 -7.70 -19.28
C LYS A 218 11.40 -7.77 -20.17
N LEU A 219 11.29 -7.42 -21.46
CA LEU A 219 12.48 -7.30 -22.34
C LEU A 219 13.31 -6.02 -22.11
N PHE A 220 12.77 -5.05 -21.37
CA PHE A 220 13.26 -3.67 -21.23
C PHE A 220 13.69 -3.39 -19.78
N GLN A 221 14.72 -4.09 -19.33
CA GLN A 221 15.18 -4.08 -17.94
C GLN A 221 15.95 -2.80 -17.57
N SER A 222 15.23 -1.81 -17.05
CA SER A 222 15.76 -0.50 -16.63
C SER A 222 16.57 -0.56 -15.33
N LYS A 223 17.60 0.29 -15.24
CA LYS A 223 18.35 0.53 -13.99
C LYS A 223 17.84 1.75 -13.24
N THR A 224 17.28 2.71 -13.95
CA THR A 224 16.80 3.98 -13.41
C THR A 224 15.37 3.87 -12.87
N PHE A 225 14.50 3.13 -13.55
CA PHE A 225 13.10 2.90 -13.17
C PHE A 225 12.90 1.47 -12.69
N THR A 226 12.19 1.29 -11.57
CA THR A 226 11.80 -0.03 -11.07
C THR A 226 10.31 -0.07 -10.76
N ALA A 227 9.57 -0.91 -11.48
CA ALA A 227 8.17 -1.19 -11.20
C ALA A 227 8.04 -2.07 -9.93
N LYS A 228 7.29 -1.59 -8.92
CA LYS A 228 6.97 -2.36 -7.70
C LYS A 228 5.55 -2.94 -7.71
N SER A 229 4.74 -2.54 -8.66
CA SER A 229 3.34 -2.92 -8.80
C SER A 229 3.09 -3.60 -10.16
N ASN A 230 1.94 -4.24 -10.30
CA ASN A 230 1.54 -4.92 -11.53
C ASN A 230 0.78 -3.99 -12.49
N PHE A 231 1.15 -2.71 -12.55
CA PHE A 231 0.52 -1.79 -13.50
C PHE A 231 0.93 -2.17 -14.92
N SER A 232 -0.02 -2.11 -15.86
CA SER A 232 0.25 -2.43 -17.27
C SER A 232 1.18 -1.38 -17.87
N GLN A 233 2.38 -1.80 -18.27
CA GLN A 233 3.34 -0.98 -19.00
C GLN A 233 3.51 -1.54 -20.41
N LYS A 234 2.74 -0.99 -21.34
CA LYS A 234 2.87 -1.36 -22.75
C LYS A 234 4.00 -0.59 -23.40
N ILE A 235 4.66 -1.26 -24.34
CA ILE A 235 5.73 -0.70 -25.13
C ILE A 235 5.33 -0.81 -26.59
N ILE A 236 5.55 0.26 -27.34
CA ILE A 236 5.26 0.32 -28.77
C ILE A 236 6.52 0.73 -29.51
N SER A 237 6.92 -0.08 -30.48
CA SER A 237 7.93 0.29 -31.46
C SER A 237 7.28 0.69 -32.77
N SER A 238 7.88 1.66 -33.42
CA SER A 238 7.59 2.03 -34.80
C SER A 238 8.90 2.13 -35.56
N LYS A 239 8.98 1.50 -36.74
CA LYS A 239 10.16 1.53 -37.60
C LYS A 239 9.77 1.81 -39.05
N THR A 240 10.65 2.49 -39.78
CA THR A 240 10.52 2.73 -41.22
C THR A 240 11.69 2.12 -41.99
N ASP A 241 11.52 1.92 -43.29
CA ASP A 241 12.53 1.32 -44.19
C ASP A 241 13.66 2.29 -44.62
N GLU A 242 13.67 3.53 -44.11
CA GLU A 242 14.69 4.53 -44.46
C GLU A 242 15.79 4.68 -43.40
N ASN A 243 17.02 4.92 -43.86
CA ASN A 243 18.21 5.11 -43.01
C ASN A 243 18.06 6.29 -42.03
N GLU A 244 18.61 6.12 -40.83
CA GLU A 244 18.52 7.01 -39.65
C GLU A 244 18.95 8.47 -39.89
N GLN A 245 19.58 8.79 -41.02
CA GLN A 245 20.25 10.08 -41.25
C GLN A 245 19.37 11.15 -41.95
N ASP A 246 18.19 10.76 -42.48
CA ASP A 246 17.28 11.63 -43.24
C ASP A 246 15.91 11.86 -42.55
N GLN A 247 15.71 11.41 -41.30
CA GLN A 247 14.38 11.42 -40.67
C GLN A 247 13.96 12.80 -40.11
N SER A 248 12.88 13.34 -40.66
CA SER A 248 11.96 14.25 -39.98
C SER A 248 10.64 13.52 -39.64
N ALA A 249 10.75 12.38 -38.95
CA ALA A 249 9.60 11.60 -38.50
C ALA A 249 9.10 12.13 -37.16
N SER A 250 7.81 12.47 -37.08
CA SER A 250 7.14 12.84 -35.83
C SER A 250 6.22 11.70 -35.42
N VAL A 251 6.35 11.22 -34.19
CA VAL A 251 5.56 10.13 -33.63
C VAL A 251 4.70 10.69 -32.50
N ASP A 252 3.40 10.77 -32.72
CA ASP A 252 2.43 11.14 -31.68
C ASP A 252 1.75 9.89 -31.12
N MET A 253 1.60 9.81 -29.81
CA MET A 253 1.10 8.62 -29.13
C MET A 253 0.09 8.95 -28.06
N VAL A 254 -0.87 8.06 -27.86
CA VAL A 254 -1.90 8.11 -26.82
C VAL A 254 -1.95 6.79 -26.08
N PHE A 255 -1.90 6.84 -24.74
CA PHE A 255 -2.03 5.69 -23.85
C PHE A 255 -3.23 5.84 -22.92
N SER A 256 -3.98 4.75 -22.72
CA SER A 256 -5.07 4.65 -21.74
C SER A 256 -4.65 3.72 -20.59
N PRO A 257 -4.14 4.24 -19.48
CA PRO A 257 -3.64 3.42 -18.38
C PRO A 257 -4.78 2.66 -17.68
N LYS A 258 -4.55 1.38 -17.40
CA LYS A 258 -5.50 0.51 -16.67
C LYS A 258 -5.07 0.37 -15.21
N TYR A 259 -5.77 1.05 -14.31
CA TYR A 259 -5.55 0.98 -12.86
C TYR A 259 -6.86 1.13 -12.08
N ASN A 260 -6.87 0.68 -10.81
CA ASN A 260 -8.02 0.86 -9.94
C ASN A 260 -8.06 2.30 -9.40
N GLN A 261 -8.89 3.14 -10.03
CA GLN A 261 -9.08 4.55 -9.64
C GLN A 261 -9.58 4.76 -8.20
N LYS A 262 -10.09 3.71 -7.53
CA LYS A 262 -10.50 3.80 -6.12
C LYS A 262 -9.33 3.71 -5.13
N ASP A 263 -8.24 3.08 -5.56
CA ASP A 263 -7.08 2.75 -4.73
C ASP A 263 -5.84 3.53 -5.13
N PHE A 264 -5.80 4.07 -6.36
CA PHE A 264 -4.67 4.80 -6.91
C PHE A 264 -5.12 6.01 -7.70
N GLN A 265 -4.37 7.10 -7.54
CA GLN A 265 -4.47 8.31 -8.34
C GLN A 265 -3.18 8.47 -9.15
N LEU A 266 -3.27 8.74 -10.45
CA LEU A 266 -2.09 9.07 -11.25
C LEU A 266 -1.48 10.38 -10.72
N TYR A 267 -0.22 10.34 -10.32
CA TYR A 267 0.52 11.51 -9.82
C TYR A 267 1.31 12.18 -10.93
N SER A 268 2.12 11.41 -11.66
CA SER A 268 2.89 11.90 -12.80
C SER A 268 3.11 10.77 -13.80
N TYR A 269 3.55 11.13 -15.01
CA TYR A 269 4.02 10.17 -16.00
C TYR A 269 5.21 10.77 -16.76
N ALA A 270 5.93 9.95 -17.52
CA ALA A 270 6.98 10.38 -18.44
C ALA A 270 6.85 9.64 -19.77
N CYS A 271 7.01 10.38 -20.86
CA CYS A 271 7.13 9.88 -22.22
C CYS A 271 8.58 9.51 -22.47
N VAL A 272 8.87 8.23 -22.63
CA VAL A 272 10.24 7.72 -22.75
C VAL A 272 10.41 6.86 -23.99
N TYR A 273 11.66 6.71 -24.39
CA TYR A 273 12.08 5.69 -25.34
C TYR A 273 13.18 4.82 -24.75
N TRP A 274 13.31 3.60 -25.25
CA TRP A 274 14.36 2.69 -24.85
C TRP A 274 15.66 3.01 -25.59
N ASN A 275 16.68 3.45 -24.86
CA ASN A 275 17.99 3.72 -25.41
C ASN A 275 18.84 2.43 -25.38
N LEU A 276 19.03 1.83 -26.55
CA LEU A 276 19.78 0.57 -26.69
C LEU A 276 21.26 0.70 -26.27
N SER A 277 21.85 1.91 -26.35
CA SER A 277 23.25 2.16 -25.98
C SER A 277 23.45 2.19 -24.47
N THR A 278 22.56 2.87 -23.74
CA THR A 278 22.60 2.92 -22.27
C THR A 278 21.93 1.71 -21.62
N ARG A 279 21.07 1.01 -22.39
CA ARG A 279 20.16 -0.06 -21.95
C ARG A 279 19.26 0.44 -20.82
N ASP A 280 18.69 1.62 -21.03
CA ASP A 280 17.80 2.26 -20.07
C ASP A 280 16.79 3.19 -20.76
N TRP A 281 15.79 3.66 -20.02
CA TRP A 281 14.81 4.65 -20.47
C TRP A 281 15.43 6.04 -20.57
N ASP A 282 15.13 6.75 -21.64
CA ASP A 282 15.60 8.10 -21.94
C ASP A 282 14.43 8.96 -22.45
N THR A 283 14.54 10.27 -22.29
CA THR A 283 13.51 11.26 -22.66
C THR A 283 13.94 12.12 -23.83
N TYR A 284 15.18 11.97 -24.32
CA TYR A 284 15.69 12.72 -25.47
C TYR A 284 14.77 12.61 -26.70
N GLY A 285 14.35 13.76 -27.22
CA GLY A 285 13.45 13.84 -28.37
C GLY A 285 11.98 13.53 -28.08
N CYS A 286 11.62 13.17 -26.83
CA CYS A 286 10.26 12.88 -26.39
C CYS A 286 9.74 13.91 -25.39
N GLN A 287 8.48 14.32 -25.54
CA GLN A 287 7.83 15.30 -24.67
C GLN A 287 6.35 14.95 -24.43
N LYS A 288 5.84 15.42 -23.29
CA LYS A 288 4.41 15.34 -22.95
C LYS A 288 3.61 16.28 -23.84
N ASP A 289 2.41 15.86 -24.21
CA ASP A 289 1.44 16.74 -24.88
C ASP A 289 0.19 16.92 -23.99
N LYS A 290 -0.39 18.12 -24.01
CA LYS A 290 -1.52 18.43 -23.11
C LYS A 290 -2.81 17.84 -23.68
N GLY A 291 -3.46 16.97 -22.92
CA GLY A 291 -4.73 16.33 -23.26
C GLY A 291 -5.82 16.61 -22.22
N THR A 292 -7.04 16.88 -22.67
CA THR A 292 -8.21 17.15 -21.79
C THR A 292 -9.16 15.97 -21.63
N ASP A 293 -8.85 14.82 -22.22
CA ASP A 293 -9.75 13.65 -22.39
C ASP A 293 -9.33 12.42 -21.55
N GLY A 294 -8.42 12.60 -20.60
CA GLY A 294 -7.98 11.55 -19.68
C GLY A 294 -6.98 10.54 -20.25
N PHE A 295 -6.50 10.75 -21.48
CA PHE A 295 -5.43 9.96 -22.08
C PHE A 295 -4.05 10.59 -21.83
N LEU A 296 -3.02 9.75 -21.72
CA LEU A 296 -1.64 10.20 -21.63
C LEU A 296 -1.10 10.39 -23.05
N ARG A 297 -0.69 11.62 -23.41
CA ARG A 297 -0.20 11.95 -24.75
C ARG A 297 1.30 12.21 -24.74
N CYS A 298 1.96 11.67 -25.75
CA CYS A 298 3.39 11.82 -25.95
C CYS A 298 3.69 12.17 -27.41
N ARG A 299 4.69 13.04 -27.62
CA ARG A 299 5.24 13.35 -28.94
C ARG A 299 6.73 13.08 -28.93
N CYS A 300 7.22 12.33 -29.92
CA CYS A 300 8.64 12.06 -30.12
C CYS A 300 9.07 12.42 -31.55
N ASN A 301 10.35 12.73 -31.76
CA ASN A 301 10.91 13.13 -33.06
C ASN A 301 11.81 12.08 -33.72
N HIS A 302 11.67 10.81 -33.32
CA HIS A 302 12.42 9.68 -33.84
C HIS A 302 11.54 8.42 -33.86
N THR A 303 12.07 7.32 -34.39
CA THR A 303 11.37 6.03 -34.50
C THR A 303 12.14 4.96 -33.73
N THR A 304 11.64 4.59 -32.53
CA THR A 304 12.28 3.65 -31.61
C THR A 304 11.22 2.88 -30.79
N ASN A 305 11.60 2.26 -29.68
CA ASN A 305 10.67 1.64 -28.71
C ASN A 305 10.23 2.68 -27.68
N PHE A 306 8.95 3.03 -27.66
CA PHE A 306 8.38 4.01 -26.75
C PHE A 306 7.57 3.37 -25.64
N ALA A 307 7.57 4.03 -24.48
CA ALA A 307 6.71 3.69 -23.35
C ALA A 307 6.25 4.95 -22.63
N VAL A 308 5.22 4.79 -21.81
CA VAL A 308 4.87 5.77 -20.79
C VAL A 308 5.18 5.16 -19.44
N LEU A 309 6.04 5.80 -18.66
CA LEU A 309 6.30 5.41 -17.27
C LEU A 309 5.37 6.20 -16.38
N MET A 310 4.60 5.52 -15.55
CA MET A 310 3.56 6.14 -14.71
C MET A 310 3.92 6.00 -13.25
N THR A 311 3.63 7.05 -12.50
CA THR A 311 3.79 7.06 -11.06
C THR A 311 2.44 7.31 -10.39
N PHE A 312 2.04 6.40 -9.52
CA PHE A 312 0.75 6.45 -8.83
C PHE A 312 0.89 6.80 -7.36
N LYS A 313 -0.02 7.63 -6.86
CA LYS A 313 -0.22 7.87 -5.43
C LYS A 313 -1.30 6.93 -4.93
N LYS A 314 -1.00 6.16 -3.88
CA LYS A 314 -1.98 5.25 -3.27
C LYS A 314 -3.01 6.02 -2.44
N ASP A 315 -4.28 5.79 -2.73
CA ASP A 315 -5.41 6.35 -2.01
C ASP A 315 -5.85 5.43 -0.87
N TYR A 316 -5.56 5.85 0.36
CA TYR A 316 -5.95 5.11 1.54
C TYR A 316 -7.42 5.33 1.88
N GLN A 317 -8.23 4.28 1.80
CA GLN A 317 -9.61 4.31 2.29
C GLN A 317 -9.69 3.96 3.77
N TYR A 318 -10.27 4.86 4.55
CA TYR A 318 -10.45 4.73 6.00
C TYR A 318 -11.89 4.37 6.35
N PRO A 319 -12.15 3.31 7.15
CA PRO A 319 -13.48 3.03 7.64
C PRO A 319 -13.91 4.13 8.62
N LYS A 320 -14.73 5.08 8.13
CA LYS A 320 -15.18 6.26 8.90
C LYS A 320 -15.81 5.92 10.25
N SER A 321 -16.56 4.81 10.32
CA SER A 321 -17.22 4.34 11.54
C SER A 321 -16.23 3.92 12.65
N LEU A 322 -15.13 3.24 12.28
CA LEU A 322 -14.10 2.82 13.23
C LEU A 322 -13.29 4.00 13.75
N ASP A 323 -13.01 4.98 12.90
CA ASP A 323 -12.35 6.23 13.26
C ASP A 323 -13.15 6.98 14.34
N ILE A 324 -14.44 7.23 14.10
CA ILE A 324 -15.34 7.88 15.07
C ILE A 324 -15.40 7.11 16.40
N LEU A 325 -15.60 5.79 16.33
CA LEU A 325 -15.69 4.95 17.54
C LEU A 325 -14.39 5.02 18.35
N SER A 326 -13.25 4.94 17.67
CA SER A 326 -11.94 4.94 18.33
C SER A 326 -11.60 6.28 18.96
N ASN A 327 -11.94 7.40 18.32
CA ASN A 327 -11.72 8.75 18.85
C ASN A 327 -12.57 9.01 20.11
N ILE A 328 -13.86 8.67 20.08
CA ILE A 328 -14.75 8.81 21.26
C ILE A 328 -14.27 7.91 22.40
N GLY A 329 -13.93 6.65 22.11
CA GLY A 329 -13.43 5.70 23.10
C GLY A 329 -12.14 6.18 23.77
N CYS A 330 -11.17 6.62 22.97
CA CYS A 330 -9.89 7.15 23.48
C CYS A 330 -10.09 8.39 24.35
N ALA A 331 -10.98 9.33 23.98
CA ALA A 331 -11.28 10.52 24.79
C ALA A 331 -11.83 10.17 26.18
N LEU A 332 -12.77 9.20 26.24
CA LEU A 332 -13.31 8.71 27.51
C LEU A 332 -12.24 8.00 28.36
N SER A 333 -11.38 7.21 27.71
CA SER A 333 -10.28 6.48 28.36
C SER A 333 -9.22 7.42 28.93
N ILE A 334 -8.78 8.42 28.16
CA ILE A 334 -7.85 9.47 28.59
C ILE A 334 -8.38 10.17 29.84
N THR A 335 -9.66 10.55 29.83
CA THR A 335 -10.32 11.19 30.98
C THR A 335 -10.33 10.27 32.21
N GLY A 336 -10.72 9.01 32.05
CA GLY A 336 -10.74 8.02 33.14
C GLY A 336 -9.35 7.72 33.72
N LEU A 337 -8.32 7.62 32.86
CA LEU A 337 -6.93 7.40 33.27
C LEU A 337 -6.37 8.61 34.01
N ALA A 338 -6.62 9.83 33.53
CA ALA A 338 -6.19 11.05 34.21
C ALA A 338 -6.77 11.17 35.62
N LEU A 339 -8.08 10.94 35.76
CA LEU A 339 -8.75 10.93 37.07
C LEU A 339 -8.21 9.83 37.99
N THR A 340 -7.93 8.64 37.43
CA THR A 340 -7.31 7.54 38.18
C THR A 340 -5.92 7.94 38.69
N ILE A 341 -5.07 8.51 37.85
CA ILE A 341 -3.71 8.93 38.23
C ILE A 341 -3.77 9.97 39.34
N ILE A 342 -4.59 11.02 39.18
CA ILE A 342 -4.78 12.07 40.18
C ILE A 342 -5.20 11.46 41.53
N PHE A 343 -6.21 10.59 41.52
CA PHE A 343 -6.69 9.95 42.74
C PHE A 343 -5.62 9.08 43.44
N GLN A 344 -4.84 8.33 42.67
CA GLN A 344 -3.76 7.49 43.21
C GLN A 344 -2.63 8.33 43.83
N ILE A 345 -2.31 9.48 43.21
CA ILE A 345 -1.33 10.44 43.76
C ILE A 345 -1.83 11.02 45.08
N VAL A 346 -3.08 11.48 45.14
CA VAL A 346 -3.68 12.07 46.35
C VAL A 346 -3.77 11.05 47.49
N THR A 347 -4.17 9.82 47.19
CA THR A 347 -4.32 8.76 48.20
C THR A 347 -3.05 7.97 48.49
N ARG A 348 -1.90 8.41 47.95
CA ARG A 348 -0.60 7.72 48.05
C ARG A 348 -0.18 7.40 49.49
N LYS A 349 -0.53 8.26 50.46
CA LYS A 349 -0.21 8.07 51.88
C LYS A 349 -1.00 6.93 52.55
N VAL A 350 -2.14 6.53 51.98
CA VAL A 350 -3.07 5.54 52.57
C VAL A 350 -2.89 4.14 51.97
N ARG A 351 -2.34 4.04 50.76
CA ARG A 351 -2.21 2.77 50.02
C ARG A 351 -0.80 2.19 50.09
N LYS A 352 -0.69 0.87 49.88
CA LYS A 352 0.61 0.19 49.77
C LYS A 352 1.40 0.78 48.60
N THR A 353 2.56 1.36 48.91
CA THR A 353 3.39 2.12 47.97
C THR A 353 3.76 1.32 46.71
N SER A 354 4.05 0.02 46.83
CA SER A 354 4.47 -0.80 45.69
C SER A 354 3.33 -1.14 44.72
N VAL A 355 2.09 -1.35 45.18
CA VAL A 355 0.95 -1.67 44.31
C VAL A 355 0.46 -0.42 43.58
N THR A 356 0.40 0.70 44.30
CA THR A 356 0.07 2.00 43.70
C THR A 356 1.10 2.41 42.64
N TRP A 357 2.39 2.12 42.85
CA TRP A 357 3.43 2.42 41.87
C TRP A 357 3.22 1.71 40.53
N VAL A 358 3.02 0.39 40.55
CA VAL A 358 2.82 -0.42 39.33
C VAL A 358 1.59 0.06 38.55
N LEU A 359 0.49 0.30 39.27
CA LEU A 359 -0.75 0.77 38.64
C LEU A 359 -0.62 2.19 38.04
N VAL A 360 0.06 3.11 38.73
CA VAL A 360 0.26 4.46 38.20
C VAL A 360 1.12 4.42 36.93
N ASN A 361 2.18 3.61 36.90
CA ASN A 361 2.99 3.45 35.68
C ASN A 361 2.18 2.83 34.54
N LEU A 362 1.35 1.82 34.83
CA LEU A 362 0.42 1.25 33.84
C LEU A 362 -0.55 2.30 33.29
N CYS A 363 -1.17 3.10 34.16
CA CYS A 363 -2.09 4.16 33.73
C CYS A 363 -1.36 5.24 32.92
N ILE A 364 -0.13 5.61 33.28
CA ILE A 364 0.68 6.59 32.54
C ILE A 364 1.04 6.06 31.16
N SER A 365 1.51 4.81 31.04
CA SER A 365 1.85 4.24 29.73
C SER A 365 0.63 4.14 28.81
N MET A 366 -0.52 3.71 29.36
CA MET A 366 -1.79 3.68 28.61
C MET A 366 -2.25 5.08 28.21
N LEU A 367 -2.11 6.08 29.08
CA LEU A 367 -2.48 7.46 28.76
C LEU A 367 -1.67 7.99 27.57
N ILE A 368 -0.35 7.81 27.61
CA ILE A 368 0.54 8.25 26.53
C ILE A 368 0.24 7.48 25.24
N PHE A 369 0.04 6.17 25.30
CA PHE A 369 -0.36 5.37 24.15
C PHE A 369 -1.66 5.88 23.51
N ASN A 370 -2.72 6.15 24.29
CA ASN A 370 -3.99 6.64 23.74
C ASN A 370 -3.83 8.03 23.08
N LEU A 371 -3.01 8.92 23.65
CA LEU A 371 -2.71 10.21 23.02
C LEU A 371 -2.00 10.03 21.68
N LEU A 372 -0.94 9.22 21.66
CA LEU A 372 -0.20 8.91 20.43
C LEU A 372 -1.09 8.22 19.38
N PHE A 373 -2.06 7.41 19.82
CA PHE A 373 -2.94 6.67 18.92
C PHE A 373 -3.90 7.61 18.20
N VAL A 374 -4.44 8.61 18.91
CA VAL A 374 -5.24 9.68 18.31
C VAL A 374 -4.41 10.46 17.27
N PHE A 375 -3.17 10.84 17.60
CA PHE A 375 -2.27 11.49 16.64
C PHE A 375 -1.90 10.58 15.44
N GLY A 376 -1.72 9.28 15.68
CA GLY A 376 -1.36 8.31 14.66
C GLY A 376 -2.50 7.96 13.70
N ILE A 377 -3.75 8.07 14.15
CA ILE A 377 -4.95 7.96 13.29
C ILE A 377 -5.19 9.25 12.53
N GLU A 378 -5.01 10.41 13.17
CA GLU A 378 -5.15 11.73 12.53
C GLU A 378 -3.89 12.10 11.72
N ASN A 379 -3.26 11.09 11.11
CA ASN A 379 -2.04 11.22 10.32
C ASN A 379 -2.20 12.31 9.24
N SER A 380 -1.17 13.13 9.07
CA SER A 380 -1.13 14.22 8.10
C SER A 380 -1.48 13.78 6.66
N ASN A 381 -1.19 12.53 6.27
CA ASN A 381 -1.57 11.99 4.95
C ASN A 381 -3.10 11.89 4.73
N LYS A 382 -3.90 11.78 5.79
CA LYS A 382 -5.37 11.87 5.73
C LYS A 382 -5.82 13.29 5.37
N ASN A 383 -5.08 14.30 5.83
CA ASN A 383 -5.34 15.74 5.65
C ASN A 383 -4.61 16.35 4.44
N LEU A 384 -3.71 15.61 3.78
CA LEU A 384 -3.12 15.99 2.48
C LEU A 384 -4.16 16.05 1.34
N LYS A 385 -5.40 15.58 1.57
CA LYS A 385 -6.54 15.80 0.67
C LYS A 385 -7.21 17.18 0.85
N THR A 386 -6.84 17.96 1.86
CA THR A 386 -7.57 19.19 2.25
C THR A 386 -6.77 20.49 2.13
N SER A 387 -5.48 20.42 1.79
CA SER A 387 -4.70 21.61 1.40
C SER A 387 -4.47 21.60 -0.10
N ASP A 388 -5.40 22.23 -0.84
CA ASP A 388 -5.25 22.67 -2.23
C ASP A 388 -4.03 23.61 -2.45
N GLY A 389 -3.25 23.92 -1.40
CA GLY A 389 -2.09 24.81 -1.46
C GLY A 389 -0.75 24.15 -1.83
N ASP A 390 -0.59 22.83 -1.61
CA ASP A 390 0.66 22.09 -1.91
C ASP A 390 0.55 21.20 -3.17
N ILE A 391 -0.60 21.21 -3.86
CA ILE A 391 -0.84 20.51 -5.14
C ILE A 391 -0.54 21.43 -6.33
N ASN A 392 0.26 22.48 -6.13
CA ASN A 392 0.77 23.31 -7.23
C ASN A 392 2.05 22.76 -7.85
N ASP A 393 2.54 21.60 -7.38
CA ASP A 393 3.74 20.94 -7.88
C ASP A 393 3.41 19.52 -8.38
N ILE A 394 2.23 19.34 -9.00
CA ILE A 394 2.09 18.22 -9.93
C ILE A 394 2.97 18.59 -11.12
N ASP A 395 4.13 17.95 -11.21
CA ASP A 395 5.05 18.07 -12.34
C ASP A 395 4.47 17.40 -13.60
N LEU A 396 3.33 17.93 -14.04
CA LEU A 396 2.66 17.58 -15.29
C LEU A 396 3.43 18.13 -16.48
N ASP A 397 4.29 19.13 -16.27
CA ASP A 397 4.98 19.83 -17.35
C ASP A 397 6.38 19.26 -17.65
N ASN A 398 7.19 18.82 -16.67
CA ASN A 398 8.51 18.24 -16.96
C ASN A 398 8.42 16.76 -17.35
N ASN A 399 9.21 16.35 -18.34
CA ASN A 399 9.25 14.97 -18.82
C ASN A 399 10.43 14.19 -18.22
N ASP A 400 10.52 14.13 -16.90
CA ASP A 400 11.61 13.44 -16.20
C ASP A 400 11.30 11.96 -15.95
N VAL A 401 12.31 11.09 -16.13
CA VAL A 401 12.16 9.65 -15.89
C VAL A 401 11.92 9.40 -14.39
N PRO A 402 10.76 8.81 -13.99
CA PRO A 402 10.52 8.48 -12.59
C PRO A 402 11.44 7.34 -12.14
N GLN A 403 11.69 7.24 -10.82
CA GLN A 403 12.46 6.11 -10.26
C GLN A 403 11.58 4.88 -9.96
N THR A 404 10.32 5.10 -9.59
CA THR A 404 9.38 4.02 -9.23
C THR A 404 7.98 4.32 -9.72
N ASP A 405 7.18 3.28 -9.87
CA ASP A 405 5.78 3.36 -10.31
C ASP A 405 4.79 3.82 -9.23
N THR A 406 5.27 4.05 -8.02
CA THR A 406 4.49 4.56 -6.89
C THR A 406 5.25 5.67 -6.16
N ILE A 407 4.52 6.71 -5.73
CA ILE A 407 5.08 7.76 -4.87
C ILE A 407 4.72 7.50 -3.42
N ASN A 408 5.75 7.61 -2.59
CA ASN A 408 5.64 7.62 -1.15
C ASN A 408 6.21 8.94 -0.66
N ILE A 409 5.38 9.72 0.02
CA ILE A 409 5.77 11.02 0.58
C ILE A 409 6.45 10.75 1.93
N PRO A 410 7.73 11.09 2.13
CA PRO A 410 8.40 10.90 3.40
C PRO A 410 7.65 11.62 4.52
N ASN A 411 7.25 10.88 5.56
CA ASN A 411 6.54 11.45 6.70
C ASN A 411 7.27 11.09 8.01
N PRO A 412 8.34 11.82 8.36
CA PRO A 412 9.17 11.50 9.52
C PRO A 412 8.39 11.57 10.83
N MET A 413 7.36 12.43 10.92
CA MET A 413 6.49 12.52 12.09
C MET A 413 5.73 11.21 12.31
N CYS A 414 5.16 10.63 11.25
CA CYS A 414 4.44 9.39 11.36
C CYS A 414 5.38 8.19 11.64
N THR A 415 6.65 8.23 11.21
CA THR A 415 7.69 7.25 11.62
C THR A 415 7.95 7.35 13.12
N ALA A 416 8.12 8.56 13.63
CA ALA A 416 8.31 8.80 15.07
C ALA A 416 7.08 8.36 15.88
N ILE A 417 5.86 8.68 15.44
CA ILE A 417 4.62 8.25 16.08
C ILE A 417 4.51 6.72 16.10
N ALA A 418 4.84 6.04 15.00
CA ALA A 418 4.82 4.57 14.93
C ALA A 418 5.82 3.94 15.93
N ALA A 419 7.03 4.50 16.04
CA ALA A 419 8.02 4.05 17.01
C ALA A 419 7.59 4.26 18.46
N LEU A 420 7.01 5.43 18.77
CA LEU A 420 6.49 5.74 20.10
C LEU A 420 5.28 4.86 20.44
N LEU A 421 4.36 4.65 19.51
CA LEU A 421 3.22 3.74 19.68
C LEU A 421 3.70 2.32 19.98
N HIS A 422 4.67 1.82 19.21
CA HIS A 422 5.25 0.49 19.40
C HIS A 422 5.82 0.36 20.83
N TYR A 423 6.62 1.34 21.25
CA TYR A 423 7.20 1.37 22.60
C TYR A 423 6.14 1.41 23.70
N PHE A 424 5.25 2.40 23.71
CA PHE A 424 4.28 2.59 24.81
C PHE A 424 3.24 1.47 24.90
N LEU A 425 2.91 0.84 23.77
CA LEU A 425 2.03 -0.33 23.79
C LEU A 425 2.73 -1.53 24.43
N LEU A 426 4.00 -1.80 24.08
CA LEU A 426 4.79 -2.88 24.67
C LEU A 426 5.10 -2.63 26.15
N VAL A 427 5.35 -1.37 26.54
CA VAL A 427 5.42 -0.93 27.94
C VAL A 427 4.13 -1.24 28.69
N THR A 428 2.97 -0.95 28.10
CA THR A 428 1.67 -1.25 28.70
C THR A 428 1.51 -2.76 28.95
N PHE A 429 1.86 -3.61 27.97
CA PHE A 429 1.84 -5.06 28.16
C PHE A 429 2.81 -5.54 29.24
N THR A 430 4.00 -4.97 29.30
CA THR A 430 4.99 -5.32 30.32
C THR A 430 4.50 -4.92 31.72
N TRP A 431 3.89 -3.75 31.87
CA TRP A 431 3.25 -3.34 33.13
C TRP A 431 2.02 -4.19 33.48
N ASN A 432 1.24 -4.66 32.51
CA ASN A 432 0.17 -5.64 32.75
C ASN A 432 0.74 -6.95 33.33
N ALA A 433 1.84 -7.45 32.76
CA ALA A 433 2.53 -8.64 33.25
C ALA A 433 3.09 -8.46 34.66
N LEU A 434 3.73 -7.32 34.92
CA LEU A 434 4.28 -6.98 36.24
C LEU A 434 3.16 -6.81 37.28
N SER A 435 2.01 -6.25 36.90
CA SER A 435 0.82 -6.17 37.73
C SER A 435 0.26 -7.56 38.07
N ALA A 436 0.19 -8.46 37.08
CA ALA A 436 -0.23 -9.83 37.28
C ALA A 436 0.71 -10.60 38.23
N ALA A 437 2.01 -10.53 37.99
CA ALA A 437 3.03 -11.15 38.83
C ALA A 437 3.00 -10.59 40.26
N GLN A 438 2.91 -9.26 40.42
CA GLN A 438 2.84 -8.62 41.74
C GLN A 438 1.61 -9.10 42.52
N LEU A 439 0.43 -9.15 41.88
CA LEU A 439 -0.79 -9.62 42.53
C LEU A 439 -0.70 -11.11 42.90
N TYR A 440 -0.11 -11.93 42.04
CA TYR A 440 0.16 -13.35 42.30
C TYR A 440 1.05 -13.54 43.55
N PHE A 441 2.18 -12.84 43.64
CA PHE A 441 3.07 -12.93 44.81
C PHE A 441 2.39 -12.48 46.11
N LEU A 442 1.56 -11.43 46.05
CA LEU A 442 0.85 -10.90 47.22
C LEU A 442 -0.26 -11.82 47.73
N LEU A 443 -0.98 -12.52 46.84
CA LEU A 443 -2.12 -13.38 47.21
C LEU A 443 -1.75 -14.84 47.43
N ILE A 444 -0.72 -15.33 46.72
CA ILE A 444 -0.43 -16.77 46.66
C ILE A 444 0.81 -17.13 47.42
N ARG A 445 1.94 -16.47 47.13
CA ARG A 445 3.23 -16.87 47.68
C ARG A 445 3.53 -16.30 49.07
N THR A 446 2.60 -15.54 49.67
CA THR A 446 2.72 -14.90 51.00
C THR A 446 4.08 -14.23 51.27
N MET A 447 4.79 -13.78 50.24
CA MET A 447 6.14 -13.21 50.37
C MET A 447 6.03 -11.83 51.03
N LYS A 448 6.27 -11.77 52.34
CA LYS A 448 6.52 -10.53 53.07
C LYS A 448 7.83 -10.70 53.84
N PRO A 449 8.74 -9.71 53.81
CA PRO A 449 8.69 -8.43 53.09
C PRO A 449 9.14 -8.53 51.61
N LEU A 450 8.69 -7.58 50.77
CA LEU A 450 9.20 -7.45 49.40
C LEU A 450 10.67 -7.00 49.41
N PRO A 451 11.50 -7.36 48.41
CA PRO A 451 12.90 -6.96 48.33
C PRO A 451 13.10 -5.43 48.47
N ARG A 452 14.20 -5.02 49.12
CA ARG A 452 14.50 -3.60 49.45
C ARG A 452 14.50 -2.66 48.23
N HIS A 453 14.90 -3.16 47.06
CA HIS A 453 14.94 -2.42 45.78
C HIS A 453 13.88 -2.89 44.76
N PHE A 454 12.79 -3.53 45.21
CA PHE A 454 11.78 -4.11 44.33
C PHE A 454 11.17 -3.12 43.33
N ILE A 455 10.92 -1.87 43.74
CA ILE A 455 10.35 -0.83 42.86
C ILE A 455 11.31 -0.44 41.73
N LEU A 456 12.61 -0.39 42.02
CA LEU A 456 13.64 -0.07 41.02
C LEU A 456 13.75 -1.20 39.99
N PHE A 457 13.82 -2.45 40.46
CA PHE A 457 13.91 -3.62 39.58
C PHE A 457 12.70 -3.75 38.65
N ILE A 458 11.49 -3.59 39.18
CA ILE A 458 10.26 -3.61 38.37
C ILE A 458 10.21 -2.46 37.38
N SER A 459 10.63 -1.25 37.77
CA SER A 459 10.68 -0.11 36.85
C SER A 459 11.69 -0.33 35.71
N LEU A 460 12.84 -0.94 36.01
CA LEU A 460 13.86 -1.27 35.00
C LEU A 460 13.34 -2.30 34.00
N ILE A 461 12.60 -3.31 34.45
CA ILE A 461 11.94 -4.28 33.54
C ILE A 461 10.83 -3.60 32.74
N GLY A 462 9.94 -2.87 33.41
CA GLY A 462 8.73 -2.27 32.83
C GLY A 462 9.00 -1.28 31.71
N TRP A 463 10.06 -0.50 31.83
CA TRP A 463 10.47 0.49 30.83
C TRP A 463 11.62 0.00 29.94
N GLY A 464 12.55 -0.80 30.48
CA GLY A 464 13.77 -1.19 29.77
C GLY A 464 13.57 -2.30 28.74
N VAL A 465 12.83 -3.37 29.07
CA VAL A 465 12.61 -4.48 28.11
C VAL A 465 11.94 -3.99 26.82
N PRO A 466 10.85 -3.18 26.87
CA PRO A 466 10.27 -2.61 25.65
C PRO A 466 11.23 -1.73 24.85
N ALA A 467 12.08 -0.93 25.54
CA ALA A 467 13.03 -0.03 24.86
C ALA A 467 14.06 -0.83 24.04
N ILE A 468 14.56 -1.94 24.60
CA ILE A 468 15.51 -2.82 23.92
C ILE A 468 14.87 -3.45 22.68
N VAL A 469 13.64 -3.97 22.80
CA VAL A 469 12.92 -4.59 21.67
C VAL A 469 12.74 -3.59 20.53
N VAL A 470 12.26 -2.38 20.82
CA VAL A 470 12.05 -1.34 19.80
C VAL A 470 13.37 -0.91 19.16
N ALA A 471 14.42 -0.69 19.95
CA ALA A 471 15.74 -0.29 19.44
C ALA A 471 16.34 -1.35 18.50
N ILE A 472 16.25 -2.63 18.86
CA ILE A 472 16.69 -3.74 18.00
C ILE A 472 15.87 -3.77 16.70
N THR A 473 14.55 -3.60 16.80
CA THR A 473 13.66 -3.66 15.64
C THR A 473 13.98 -2.57 14.62
N VAL A 474 14.09 -1.32 15.07
CA VAL A 474 14.46 -0.19 14.21
C VAL A 474 15.88 -0.38 13.67
N GLY A 475 16.82 -0.81 14.51
CA GLY A 475 18.21 -1.03 14.11
C GLY A 475 18.38 -2.12 13.05
N VAL A 476 17.68 -3.24 13.17
CA VAL A 476 17.72 -4.34 12.18
C VAL A 476 17.14 -3.88 10.84
N ILE A 477 15.99 -3.20 10.85
CA ILE A 477 15.36 -2.74 9.60
C ILE A 477 16.21 -1.67 8.93
N TYR A 478 16.72 -0.70 9.69
CA TYR A 478 17.64 0.31 9.17
C TYR A 478 18.92 -0.34 8.61
N SER A 479 19.49 -1.34 9.29
CA SER A 479 20.71 -2.01 8.82
C SER A 479 20.48 -2.86 7.55
N GLN A 480 19.32 -3.49 7.39
CA GLN A 480 19.02 -4.33 6.22
C GLN A 480 18.67 -3.50 4.99
N ASN A 481 17.97 -2.38 5.19
CA ASN A 481 17.37 -1.60 4.12
C ASN A 481 17.92 -0.18 4.00
N GLY A 482 18.97 0.19 4.75
CA GLY A 482 19.50 1.56 4.80
C GLY A 482 20.05 2.13 3.49
N LYS A 483 20.23 1.29 2.46
CA LYS A 483 20.54 1.74 1.08
C LYS A 483 19.30 2.17 0.30
N ASN A 484 18.11 1.74 0.73
CA ASN A 484 16.85 2.17 0.14
C ASN A 484 16.44 3.49 0.81
N PRO A 485 16.17 4.56 0.05
CA PRO A 485 15.72 5.84 0.59
C PRO A 485 14.34 5.77 1.28
N GLN A 486 13.70 4.59 1.30
CA GLN A 486 12.34 4.35 1.76
C GLN A 486 12.25 3.24 2.83
N TRP A 487 13.35 2.94 3.52
CA TRP A 487 13.38 1.90 4.57
C TRP A 487 12.32 2.10 5.67
N GLU A 488 11.81 3.32 5.88
CA GLU A 488 10.77 3.57 6.88
C GLU A 488 9.49 2.78 6.60
N LEU A 489 9.18 2.45 5.34
CA LEU A 489 7.99 1.67 4.97
C LEU A 489 8.13 0.19 5.33
N ASP A 490 9.36 -0.30 5.44
CA ASP A 490 9.60 -1.65 5.94
C ASP A 490 9.37 -1.73 7.46
N TYR A 491 9.44 -0.58 8.15
CA TYR A 491 9.13 -0.47 9.58
C TYR A 491 7.65 -0.19 9.85
N ARG A 492 7.03 0.73 9.09
CA ARG A 492 5.68 1.25 9.35
C ARG A 492 4.80 1.34 8.10
N GLN A 493 3.50 1.48 8.29
CA GLN A 493 2.52 1.71 7.23
C GLN A 493 2.24 3.20 7.05
N GLU A 494 1.84 3.60 5.83
CA GLU A 494 1.39 4.96 5.54
C GLU A 494 -0.10 5.16 5.84
N LYS A 495 -0.90 4.08 5.74
CA LYS A 495 -2.34 4.12 6.04
C LYS A 495 -2.58 4.51 7.50
N ILE A 496 -1.87 3.90 8.43
CA ILE A 496 -1.93 4.22 9.86
C ILE A 496 -0.50 4.27 10.34
N CYS A 497 -0.15 5.23 11.21
CA CYS A 497 1.20 5.34 11.76
C CYS A 497 1.53 4.19 12.72
N TRP A 498 1.61 2.97 12.19
CA TRP A 498 1.76 1.72 12.92
C TRP A 498 2.69 0.76 12.15
N LEU A 499 3.11 -0.32 12.80
CA LEU A 499 4.08 -1.29 12.27
C LEU A 499 3.60 -1.96 10.97
N ALA A 500 4.55 -2.24 10.06
CA ALA A 500 4.30 -2.91 8.79
C ALA A 500 3.80 -4.37 8.98
N ILE A 501 2.70 -4.71 8.30
CA ILE A 501 2.07 -6.04 8.31
C ILE A 501 2.90 -7.04 7.47
N PRO A 502 2.94 -8.32 7.85
CA PRO A 502 3.62 -9.36 7.06
C PRO A 502 3.05 -9.53 5.65
N GLU A 503 3.95 -9.54 4.66
CA GLU A 503 3.65 -9.95 3.30
C GLU A 503 3.69 -11.48 3.16
N PRO A 504 2.91 -12.08 2.22
CA PRO A 504 2.74 -13.54 2.10
C PRO A 504 4.05 -14.34 1.99
N ASN A 505 5.08 -13.74 1.38
CA ASN A 505 6.36 -14.39 1.08
C ASN A 505 7.49 -13.97 2.04
N GLY A 506 7.19 -13.17 3.07
CA GLY A 506 8.18 -12.46 3.89
C GLY A 506 7.95 -12.54 5.40
N VAL A 507 7.44 -13.67 5.91
CA VAL A 507 7.10 -13.86 7.34
C VAL A 507 8.27 -13.53 8.28
N THR A 508 9.52 -13.77 7.84
CA THR A 508 10.74 -13.49 8.61
C THR A 508 11.14 -12.00 8.65
N LYS A 509 10.64 -11.17 7.72
CA LYS A 509 11.00 -9.75 7.61
C LYS A 509 10.02 -8.80 8.30
N SER A 510 8.86 -9.29 8.75
CA SER A 510 7.83 -8.40 9.30
C SER A 510 8.14 -7.93 10.73
N PRO A 511 8.29 -6.62 10.98
CA PRO A 511 8.48 -6.10 12.33
C PRO A 511 7.28 -6.38 13.22
N LEU A 512 6.05 -6.26 12.71
CA LEU A 512 4.83 -6.48 13.50
C LEU A 512 4.81 -7.87 14.14
N LEU A 513 5.21 -8.91 13.40
CA LEU A 513 5.21 -10.27 13.92
C LEU A 513 6.26 -10.48 15.01
N TRP A 514 7.54 -10.23 14.69
CA TRP A 514 8.65 -10.58 15.57
C TRP A 514 8.81 -9.64 16.77
N SER A 515 8.59 -8.33 16.58
CA SER A 515 8.82 -7.33 17.64
C SER A 515 7.61 -7.08 18.53
N PHE A 516 6.40 -7.39 18.04
CA PHE A 516 5.17 -7.08 18.76
C PHE A 516 4.33 -8.32 19.06
N ILE A 517 3.85 -9.04 18.04
CA ILE A 517 2.92 -10.16 18.24
C ILE A 517 3.54 -11.28 19.08
N VAL A 518 4.77 -11.70 18.79
CA VAL A 518 5.44 -12.78 19.53
C VAL A 518 5.65 -12.42 21.02
N PRO A 519 6.27 -11.28 21.38
CA PRO A 519 6.40 -10.88 22.79
C PRO A 519 5.06 -10.74 23.52
N VAL A 520 4.05 -10.14 22.87
CA VAL A 520 2.72 -9.95 23.45
C VAL A 520 2.01 -11.29 23.66
N THR A 521 2.18 -12.26 22.76
CA THR A 521 1.64 -13.62 22.93
C THR A 521 2.17 -14.27 24.19
N ILE A 522 3.48 -14.22 24.42
CA ILE A 522 4.14 -14.80 25.60
C ILE A 522 3.59 -14.15 26.88
N ILE A 523 3.46 -12.82 26.89
CA ILE A 523 2.90 -12.06 28.01
C ILE A 523 1.44 -12.45 28.28
N LEU A 524 0.61 -12.55 27.24
CA LEU A 524 -0.80 -12.89 27.37
C LEU A 524 -1.02 -14.30 27.90
N ILE A 525 -0.26 -15.29 27.42
CA ILE A 525 -0.31 -16.67 27.95
C ILE A 525 0.01 -16.68 29.46
N SER A 526 1.08 -15.99 29.87
CA SER A 526 1.45 -15.86 31.28
C SER A 526 0.35 -15.18 32.11
N ASN A 527 -0.21 -14.07 31.61
CA ASN A 527 -1.26 -13.33 32.31
C ASN A 527 -2.54 -14.15 32.45
N VAL A 528 -2.92 -14.92 31.43
CA VAL A 528 -4.06 -15.85 31.48
C VAL A 528 -3.82 -16.95 32.50
N ALA A 529 -2.64 -17.58 32.53
CA ALA A 529 -2.31 -18.62 33.51
C ALA A 529 -2.37 -18.08 34.95
N ILE A 530 -1.82 -16.89 35.20
CA ILE A 530 -1.88 -16.22 36.50
C ILE A 530 -3.33 -15.87 36.86
N PHE A 531 -4.11 -15.35 35.90
CA PHE A 531 -5.50 -15.01 36.09
C PHE A 531 -6.35 -16.22 36.47
N ILE A 532 -6.18 -17.36 35.79
CA ILE A 532 -6.87 -18.61 36.10
C ILE A 532 -6.51 -19.04 37.53
N THR A 533 -5.23 -19.00 37.90
CA THR A 533 -4.77 -19.38 39.24
C THR A 533 -5.37 -18.49 40.34
N ILE A 534 -5.39 -17.17 40.14
CA ILE A 534 -5.99 -16.21 41.07
C ILE A 534 -7.51 -16.41 41.12
N SER A 535 -8.17 -16.62 39.99
CA SER A 535 -9.62 -16.82 39.91
C SER A 535 -10.05 -18.08 40.63
N ILE A 536 -9.35 -19.21 40.43
CA ILE A 536 -9.54 -20.45 41.19
C ILE A 536 -9.37 -20.15 42.69
N LYS A 537 -8.28 -19.49 43.10
CA LYS A 537 -8.06 -19.21 44.53
C LYS A 537 -9.10 -18.27 45.16
N VAL A 538 -9.62 -17.30 44.41
CA VAL A 538 -10.57 -16.28 44.90
C VAL A 538 -12.03 -16.78 44.84
N LEU A 539 -12.41 -17.50 43.79
CA LEU A 539 -13.77 -18.02 43.58
C LEU A 539 -13.99 -19.34 44.33
N TRP A 540 -12.98 -20.22 44.35
CA TRP A 540 -13.05 -21.58 44.89
C TRP A 540 -12.64 -21.69 46.35
N LYS A 541 -12.19 -20.58 46.99
CA LYS A 541 -12.15 -20.48 48.46
C LYS A 541 -13.58 -20.50 48.98
N ASN A 542 -14.13 -21.70 49.07
CA ASN A 542 -15.38 -21.99 49.72
C ASN A 542 -15.23 -21.66 51.21
N ASN A 543 -16.29 -21.20 51.86
CA ASN A 543 -16.35 -20.80 53.27
C ASN A 543 -16.19 -22.01 54.21
N GLN A 544 -15.19 -22.87 54.01
CA GLN A 544 -15.09 -24.13 54.75
C GLN A 544 -14.58 -23.95 56.18
N ASN A 545 -14.21 -22.75 56.65
CA ASN A 545 -13.60 -22.62 57.97
C ASN A 545 -13.82 -21.32 58.77
N LEU A 546 -14.91 -20.55 58.55
CA LEU A 546 -15.21 -19.42 59.45
C LEU A 546 -16.72 -19.21 59.63
N THR A 547 -17.14 -19.30 60.89
CA THR A 547 -18.37 -18.78 61.53
C THR A 547 -18.48 -17.25 61.40
N SER A 548 -18.47 -16.72 60.17
CA SER A 548 -18.56 -15.28 59.91
C SER A 548 -19.91 -14.90 59.31
N THR A 549 -20.64 -14.03 60.00
CA THR A 549 -21.97 -13.49 59.66
C THR A 549 -21.99 -12.54 58.45
N LYS A 550 -20.91 -12.41 57.67
CA LYS A 550 -20.87 -11.59 56.44
C LYS A 550 -20.49 -12.43 55.22
N LYS A 551 -21.49 -13.07 54.61
CA LYS A 551 -21.36 -13.72 53.29
C LYS A 551 -21.14 -12.65 52.22
N VAL A 552 -19.97 -12.64 51.57
CA VAL A 552 -19.69 -11.76 50.43
C VAL A 552 -20.51 -12.25 49.24
N SER A 553 -21.41 -11.41 48.72
CA SER A 553 -22.27 -11.72 47.56
C SER A 553 -21.47 -12.22 46.36
N SER A 554 -21.99 -13.24 45.65
CA SER A 554 -21.40 -13.79 44.42
C SER A 554 -21.16 -12.72 43.36
N MET A 555 -22.06 -11.73 43.25
CA MET A 555 -21.91 -10.60 42.33
C MET A 555 -20.66 -9.76 42.65
N LYS A 556 -20.36 -9.56 43.94
CA LYS A 556 -19.17 -8.81 44.36
C LYS A 556 -17.88 -9.56 44.00
N LYS A 557 -17.90 -10.90 44.01
CA LYS A 557 -16.78 -11.74 43.55
C LYS A 557 -16.58 -11.61 42.04
N ILE A 558 -17.64 -11.74 41.24
CA ILE A 558 -17.59 -11.61 39.77
C ILE A 558 -17.02 -10.26 39.35
N VAL A 559 -17.54 -9.15 39.88
CA VAL A 559 -17.05 -7.81 39.50
C VAL A 559 -15.61 -7.56 40.00
N SER A 560 -15.17 -8.24 41.08
CA SER A 560 -13.77 -8.20 41.51
C SER A 560 -12.86 -8.95 40.54
N THR A 561 -13.28 -10.13 40.06
CA THR A 561 -12.55 -10.91 39.06
C THR A 561 -12.48 -10.19 37.72
N LEU A 562 -13.59 -9.56 37.28
CA LEU A 562 -13.63 -8.74 36.07
C LEU A 562 -12.66 -7.55 36.12
N SER A 563 -12.58 -6.86 37.27
CA SER A 563 -11.62 -5.76 37.47
C SER A 563 -10.17 -6.21 37.26
N VAL A 564 -9.82 -7.40 37.75
CA VAL A 564 -8.48 -7.99 37.55
C VAL A 564 -8.24 -8.37 36.09
N ALA A 565 -9.23 -8.95 35.41
CA ALA A 565 -9.11 -9.32 34.00
C ALA A 565 -8.82 -8.11 33.08
N VAL A 566 -9.50 -6.99 33.33
CA VAL A 566 -9.29 -5.72 32.61
C VAL A 566 -7.88 -5.17 32.83
N VAL A 567 -7.40 -5.19 34.08
CA VAL A 567 -6.04 -4.74 34.43
C VAL A 567 -4.96 -5.64 33.83
N PHE A 568 -5.23 -6.93 33.63
CA PHE A 568 -4.28 -7.86 33.02
C PHE A 568 -4.28 -7.81 31.48
N GLY A 569 -5.22 -7.08 30.88
CA GLY A 569 -5.31 -6.93 29.43
C GLY A 569 -5.78 -8.18 28.69
N ILE A 570 -6.58 -9.05 29.32
CA ILE A 570 -7.05 -10.32 28.71
C ILE A 570 -7.92 -10.08 27.46
N THR A 571 -8.56 -8.92 27.37
CA THR A 571 -9.37 -8.51 26.20
C THR A 571 -8.56 -8.47 24.90
N TRP A 572 -7.24 -8.38 24.95
CA TRP A 572 -6.36 -8.39 23.79
C TRP A 572 -6.30 -9.73 23.05
N ILE A 573 -6.79 -10.82 23.65
CA ILE A 573 -6.96 -12.10 22.95
C ILE A 573 -7.88 -11.93 21.72
N LEU A 574 -8.85 -11.00 21.79
CA LEU A 574 -9.75 -10.70 20.67
C LEU A 574 -9.01 -10.15 19.44
N ALA A 575 -7.83 -9.54 19.61
CA ALA A 575 -7.03 -9.05 18.49
C ALA A 575 -6.55 -10.20 17.57
N TYR A 576 -6.29 -11.38 18.13
CA TYR A 576 -5.87 -12.55 17.33
C TYR A 576 -7.00 -13.09 16.46
N LEU A 577 -8.26 -12.91 16.88
CA LEU A 577 -9.42 -13.29 16.07
C LEU A 577 -9.58 -12.40 14.84
N MET A 578 -8.93 -11.22 14.81
CA MET A 578 -8.88 -10.36 13.62
C MET A 578 -7.89 -10.87 12.56
N LEU A 579 -6.98 -11.80 12.91
CA LEU A 579 -6.01 -12.39 11.98
C LEU A 579 -6.60 -13.57 11.18
N VAL A 580 -7.87 -13.90 11.38
CA VAL A 580 -8.57 -14.96 10.64
C VAL A 580 -8.83 -14.48 9.20
N ASN A 581 -8.63 -15.36 8.22
CA ASN A 581 -8.74 -15.07 6.77
C ASN A 581 -10.17 -14.74 6.27
N ASP A 582 -11.17 -14.66 7.14
CA ASP A 582 -12.55 -14.33 6.78
C ASP A 582 -12.83 -12.85 7.03
N ASP A 583 -13.24 -12.14 5.97
CA ASP A 583 -13.49 -10.69 5.99
C ASP A 583 -14.61 -10.28 6.95
N ASN A 584 -15.69 -11.08 7.05
CA ASN A 584 -16.82 -10.77 7.92
C ASN A 584 -16.42 -10.94 9.39
N ILE A 585 -15.74 -12.04 9.70
CA ILE A 585 -15.21 -12.32 11.04
C ILE A 585 -14.25 -11.21 11.45
N ARG A 586 -13.31 -10.83 10.56
CA ARG A 586 -12.34 -9.76 10.82
C ARG A 586 -13.03 -8.44 11.14
N ILE A 587 -14.05 -8.04 10.37
CA ILE A 587 -14.79 -6.79 10.61
C ILE A 587 -15.49 -6.82 11.98
N ILE A 588 -16.24 -7.88 12.29
CA ILE A 588 -16.98 -8.00 13.56
C ILE A 588 -16.03 -7.90 14.75
N PHE A 589 -14.94 -8.69 14.74
CA PHE A 589 -13.97 -8.67 15.83
C PHE A 589 -13.18 -7.37 15.90
N SER A 590 -13.00 -6.64 14.79
CA SER A 590 -12.40 -5.30 14.80
C SER A 590 -13.24 -4.29 15.61
N TYR A 591 -14.57 -4.29 15.45
CA TYR A 591 -15.45 -3.43 16.25
C TYR A 591 -15.43 -3.81 17.73
N ILE A 592 -15.52 -5.11 18.03
CA ILE A 592 -15.50 -5.61 19.41
C ILE A 592 -14.16 -5.27 20.08
N PHE A 593 -13.05 -5.53 19.40
CA PHE A 593 -11.71 -5.21 19.88
C PHE A 593 -11.55 -3.71 20.10
N CYS A 594 -11.96 -2.88 19.13
CA CYS A 594 -11.94 -1.43 19.27
C CYS A 594 -12.73 -0.96 20.49
N LEU A 595 -13.95 -1.46 20.70
CA LEU A 595 -14.78 -1.11 21.85
C LEU A 595 -14.11 -1.44 23.19
N PHE A 596 -13.60 -2.66 23.36
CA PHE A 596 -12.98 -3.07 24.63
C PHE A 596 -11.63 -2.38 24.87
N ASN A 597 -10.81 -2.21 23.84
CA ASN A 597 -9.49 -1.63 23.95
C ASN A 597 -9.56 -0.12 24.19
N THR A 598 -10.33 0.60 23.38
CA THR A 598 -10.47 2.05 23.54
C THR A 598 -11.17 2.45 24.84
N THR A 599 -12.00 1.58 25.44
CA THR A 599 -12.62 1.85 26.75
C THR A 599 -11.85 1.30 27.94
N GLN A 600 -10.70 0.63 27.74
CA GLN A 600 -9.97 -0.06 28.83
C GLN A 600 -9.58 0.89 29.98
N GLY A 601 -9.16 2.12 29.68
CA GLY A 601 -8.83 3.13 30.70
C GLY A 601 -10.03 3.58 31.53
N LEU A 602 -11.20 3.72 30.90
CA LEU A 602 -12.46 4.01 31.59
C LEU A 602 -12.87 2.83 32.48
N GLN A 603 -12.73 1.60 32.00
CA GLN A 603 -13.01 0.40 32.78
C GLN A 603 -12.12 0.32 34.03
N ILE A 604 -10.82 0.64 33.92
CA ILE A 604 -9.90 0.71 35.07
C ILE A 604 -10.38 1.75 36.09
N PHE A 605 -10.77 2.95 35.64
CA PHE A 605 -11.29 3.99 36.53
C PHE A 605 -12.54 3.51 37.30
N ILE A 606 -13.53 2.98 36.59
CA ILE A 606 -14.79 2.53 37.22
C ILE A 606 -14.53 1.35 38.16
N LEU A 607 -13.82 0.32 37.70
CA LEU A 607 -13.70 -0.95 38.41
C LEU A 607 -12.65 -0.93 39.53
N TYR A 608 -11.60 -0.12 39.39
CA TYR A 608 -10.46 -0.10 40.31
C TYR A 608 -10.40 1.18 41.17
N THR A 609 -10.87 2.33 40.67
CA THR A 609 -10.85 3.60 41.41
C THR A 609 -12.16 3.87 42.12
N VAL A 610 -13.27 4.02 41.37
CA VAL A 610 -14.58 4.45 41.89
C VAL A 610 -15.15 3.49 42.93
N ARG A 611 -14.92 2.19 42.77
CA ARG A 611 -15.41 1.16 43.70
C ARG A 611 -14.70 1.12 45.05
N THR A 612 -13.60 1.85 45.22
CA THR A 612 -12.91 1.88 46.51
C THR A 612 -13.66 2.74 47.52
N LYS A 613 -13.84 2.24 48.75
CA LYS A 613 -14.53 3.00 49.82
C LYS A 613 -13.89 4.36 50.09
N ILE A 614 -12.58 4.46 49.89
CA ILE A 614 -11.80 5.71 50.01
C ILE A 614 -12.29 6.72 48.97
N PHE A 615 -12.41 6.31 47.70
CA PHE A 615 -12.95 7.17 46.64
C PHE A 615 -14.38 7.58 46.94
N GLN A 616 -15.25 6.63 47.30
CA GLN A 616 -16.66 6.92 47.59
C GLN A 616 -16.82 7.90 48.76
N SER A 617 -15.99 7.78 49.79
CA SER A 617 -16.01 8.69 50.93
C SER A 617 -15.52 10.09 50.56
N GLU A 618 -14.42 10.21 49.83
CA GLU A 618 -13.90 11.52 49.40
C GLU A 618 -14.80 12.18 48.35
N ALA A 619 -15.30 11.41 47.38
CA ALA A 619 -16.27 11.91 46.39
C ALA A 619 -17.57 12.37 47.06
N SER A 620 -18.06 11.66 48.09
CA SER A 620 -19.23 12.10 48.86
C SER A 620 -18.97 13.41 49.59
N LYS A 621 -17.77 13.66 50.13
CA LYS A 621 -17.41 14.93 50.77
C LYS A 621 -17.33 16.07 49.76
N VAL A 622 -16.76 15.82 48.58
CA VAL A 622 -16.69 16.83 47.51
C VAL A 622 -18.09 17.13 46.95
N LEU A 623 -18.93 16.11 46.78
CA LEU A 623 -20.31 16.27 46.32
C LEU A 623 -21.17 17.03 47.35
N THR A 624 -21.00 16.77 48.65
CA THR A 624 -21.69 17.55 49.69
C THR A 624 -21.20 19.00 49.70
N LEU A 625 -19.90 19.26 49.51
CA LEU A 625 -19.35 20.61 49.36
C LEU A 625 -19.93 21.35 48.14
N LEU A 626 -20.01 20.70 46.98
CA LEU A 626 -20.61 21.27 45.77
C LEU A 626 -22.12 21.53 45.94
N SER A 627 -22.87 20.60 46.54
CA SER A 627 -24.30 20.78 46.84
C SER A 627 -24.55 21.88 47.88
N SER A 628 -23.59 22.12 48.78
CA SER A 628 -23.66 23.19 49.77
C SER A 628 -23.39 24.57 49.17
N ILE A 629 -22.54 24.64 48.13
CA ILE A 629 -22.30 25.82 47.31
C ILE A 629 -23.53 26.15 46.45
N GLU A 630 -24.22 25.12 45.95
CA GLU A 630 -25.46 25.27 45.17
C GLU A 630 -26.64 25.67 46.07
N ARG A 631 -26.76 25.12 47.29
CA ARG A 631 -27.76 25.57 48.30
C ARG A 631 -27.51 26.96 48.87
N ARG A 632 -26.26 27.47 48.87
CA ARG A 632 -25.97 28.86 49.30
C ARG A 632 -26.32 29.91 48.26
N LYS A 633 -26.62 29.51 47.01
CA LYS A 633 -27.17 30.37 45.96
C LYS A 633 -28.69 30.22 45.86
N SER A 634 -29.39 30.43 46.97
CA SER A 634 -30.80 30.82 46.92
C SER A 634 -30.98 32.15 47.66
N LEU A 635 -30.91 33.27 46.93
CA LEU A 635 -31.62 34.51 47.26
C LEU A 635 -31.68 35.43 46.02
N PRO A 636 -32.53 36.47 46.05
CA PRO A 636 -33.62 36.74 45.12
C PRO A 636 -33.17 37.35 43.78
N SER A 637 -34.16 37.62 42.93
CA SER A 637 -34.10 38.19 41.58
C SER A 637 -33.10 39.33 41.33
N VAL A 638 -32.44 39.27 40.15
CA VAL A 638 -31.72 40.32 39.38
C VAL A 638 -30.44 40.85 40.05
N THR A 639 -29.22 40.66 39.51
CA THR A 639 -28.66 41.36 38.33
C THR A 639 -27.32 40.66 37.94
N ARG A 640 -27.02 40.56 36.64
CA ARG A 640 -25.72 40.05 36.13
C ARG A 640 -24.55 40.92 36.60
N PRO A 641 -23.40 40.31 36.94
CA PRO A 641 -22.14 40.80 36.38
C PRO A 641 -21.22 39.71 35.82
N ARG A 642 -20.35 40.21 34.95
CA ARG A 642 -19.52 39.55 33.94
C ARG A 642 -18.38 38.72 34.54
N LEU A 643 -18.32 37.43 34.21
CA LEU A 643 -17.13 36.58 34.42
C LEU A 643 -16.68 35.93 33.11
N ARG A 644 -16.71 36.68 32.00
CA ARG A 644 -16.31 36.22 30.66
C ARG A 644 -14.94 36.73 30.18
N VAL A 645 -14.22 37.52 30.99
CA VAL A 645 -13.02 38.24 30.50
C VAL A 645 -11.69 37.59 30.93
N ARG A 646 -11.64 36.79 32.01
CA ARG A 646 -10.37 36.20 32.48
C ARG A 646 -9.95 34.89 31.78
N MET A 647 -10.89 34.10 31.26
CA MET A 647 -10.56 32.86 30.55
C MET A 647 -10.19 33.13 29.07
N TYR A 648 -10.75 34.19 28.49
CA TYR A 648 -10.45 34.61 27.11
C TYR A 648 -9.04 35.21 26.97
N ASN A 649 -8.56 35.94 27.99
CA ASN A 649 -7.21 36.52 27.96
C ASN A 649 -6.09 35.51 28.24
N PHE A 650 -6.39 34.36 28.86
CA PHE A 650 -5.40 33.29 29.04
C PHE A 650 -5.21 32.47 27.75
N LEU A 651 -6.30 32.22 27.02
CA LEU A 651 -6.29 31.56 25.70
C LEU A 651 -5.61 32.40 24.60
N ARG A 652 -5.50 33.73 24.77
CA ARG A 652 -4.81 34.64 23.83
C ARG A 652 -3.28 34.63 23.95
N SER A 653 -2.72 33.95 24.95
CA SER A 653 -1.26 33.92 25.21
C SER A 653 -0.50 32.75 24.57
N LEU A 654 -1.19 31.89 23.80
CA LEU A 654 -0.60 30.75 23.09
C LEU A 654 -0.54 31.09 21.58
N PRO A 655 0.64 31.40 21.01
CA PRO A 655 0.75 31.93 19.65
C PRO A 655 0.35 30.93 18.56
N THR A 656 0.29 29.63 18.85
CA THR A 656 0.15 28.58 17.83
C THR A 656 -1.26 28.00 17.70
N LEU A 657 -2.23 28.46 18.50
CA LEU A 657 -3.62 27.95 18.46
C LEU A 657 -4.58 28.85 17.66
N HIS A 658 -4.13 30.04 17.24
CA HIS A 658 -5.04 31.06 16.69
C HIS A 658 -5.31 30.94 15.18
N GLU A 659 -4.42 30.30 14.40
CA GLU A 659 -4.66 30.15 12.95
C GLU A 659 -5.63 29.02 12.59
N HIS A 660 -5.69 27.94 13.36
CA HIS A 660 -6.56 26.79 13.05
C HIS A 660 -8.05 27.01 13.35
N PHE A 661 -8.41 28.06 14.12
CA PHE A 661 -9.81 28.33 14.48
C PHE A 661 -10.49 29.38 13.59
N ARG A 662 -9.78 29.99 12.63
CA ARG A 662 -10.35 31.01 11.74
C ARG A 662 -11.13 30.43 10.55
N LEU A 663 -11.04 29.11 10.31
CA LEU A 663 -11.71 28.43 9.19
C LEU A 663 -13.10 27.85 9.53
N LEU A 664 -13.63 28.10 10.74
CA LEU A 664 -14.97 27.64 11.16
C LEU A 664 -16.01 28.77 11.28
N GLU A 665 -15.72 29.97 10.79
CA GLU A 665 -16.75 31.00 10.61
C GLU A 665 -17.39 30.87 9.23
N THR A 666 -18.58 30.26 9.21
CA THR A 666 -19.51 30.34 8.08
C THR A 666 -19.95 31.80 7.87
N SER A 667 -19.84 32.26 6.62
CA SER A 667 -20.26 33.57 6.14
C SER A 667 -21.73 33.90 6.47
N PRO A 668 -22.09 35.15 6.79
CA PRO A 668 -23.48 35.55 6.93
C PRO A 668 -24.10 35.71 5.53
N SER A 669 -25.11 34.90 5.23
CA SER A 669 -26.01 35.14 4.11
C SER A 669 -26.86 36.37 4.42
N THR A 670 -26.74 37.36 3.55
CA THR A 670 -27.55 38.57 3.43
C THR A 670 -29.04 38.23 3.34
N GLU A 671 -29.84 38.67 4.31
CA GLU A 671 -31.29 38.80 4.16
C GLU A 671 -31.59 40.31 4.17
N GLU A 672 -31.90 40.82 2.97
CA GLU A 672 -32.27 42.21 2.72
C GLU A 672 -33.62 42.52 3.38
N ILE A 673 -33.63 43.55 4.22
CA ILE A 673 -34.83 44.24 4.67
C ILE A 673 -35.07 45.37 3.68
N THR A 674 -36.00 45.19 2.74
CA THR A 674 -36.61 46.30 2.00
C THR A 674 -37.72 46.91 2.84
N LEU A 675 -37.55 48.19 3.14
CA LEU A 675 -38.48 49.03 3.86
C LEU A 675 -39.27 49.85 2.82
N SER A 676 -40.59 49.70 2.76
CA SER A 676 -41.46 50.72 2.15
C SER A 676 -42.87 50.66 2.75
N GLU A 677 -43.26 51.79 3.36
CA GLU A 677 -44.57 52.48 3.31
C GLU A 677 -45.68 51.75 2.51
N SER A 678 -46.94 51.67 2.92
CA SER A 678 -47.76 52.61 3.70
C SER A 678 -49.09 51.95 4.08
N ASP A 679 -49.65 52.36 5.20
CA ASP A 679 -51.10 52.41 5.38
C ASP A 679 -51.78 53.10 4.19
N LYS A 680 -52.64 52.37 3.48
CA LYS A 680 -53.84 52.92 2.83
C LYS A 680 -54.83 51.80 2.56
N ALA A 681 -55.86 51.76 3.39
CA ALA A 681 -57.14 51.17 3.02
C ALA A 681 -57.69 51.86 1.77
N LYS A 682 -58.10 51.09 0.75
CA LYS A 682 -59.35 51.25 -0.03
C LYS A 682 -59.42 50.30 -1.23
N GLU A 683 -60.66 49.85 -1.46
CA GLU A 683 -61.23 49.35 -2.73
C GLU A 683 -60.75 47.97 -3.21
N SER A 684 -61.51 46.90 -2.94
CA SER A 684 -62.67 46.42 -3.71
C SER A 684 -62.31 45.79 -5.05
N MET A 685 -62.24 44.45 -5.10
CA MET A 685 -63.21 43.56 -5.76
C MET A 685 -62.72 42.13 -5.70
#